data_AF-A0A1R3U2G1-F1
#
_entry.id   AF-A0A1R3U2G1-F1
#
_cell.length_a   1.000
_cell.length_b   1.000
_cell.length_c   1.000
_cell.angle_alpha   90.00
_cell.angle_beta   90.00
_cell.angle_gamma   90.00
#
_symmetry.space_group_name_H-M   'P 1'
#
loop_
_entity.id
_entity.type
_entity.pdbx_description
1 polymer ?
#
loop_
_entity_poly.entity_id
_entity_poly.type
_entity_poly.pdbx_seq_one_letter_code
_entity_poly.pdbx_strand_id
1 'polypeptide(L)'
;MNAILPPVMTTNIAYQTAVSDEIIVNRDGSTGVQATTDLAVQLAATSPLDLAGFQAPLFATEVALKAAILTDKVSAWVFNDPDADNNGVWSWTGDEWVWTLPLPYSISVLHNAGAGSANSILATSKVPLIEGLVVVLPITETNTTSPVSVTVNGQKTFTIKTMTGFDISEGGLVEGMMLIALVADSVLRLLSDQTSIAVLAAAEAAAARAESAASGVVSMATFKTVTALIDDNREVLSYSVGAEFVVSDGSRVEAGPFVYEVLSPLRNDWHVSTAGGVLLQQINGHNGGVNIRAFGADTSKTNNYPFIQRALDTGRTVYIDFGAYAILNDELEIITRGQRFVGVGMGFGYTGNTAQWVNGAITPSWSSPVFNWQDASTLLFKGVGTKRIRTRIRHRASAADPQDSPLSVALNIQNDGVQIEGVAIRLYVEPPAGGPASELTDSVDNLGADYDVGIFIGSRLGVSLRRVASIGYFRMAEIWGDNTQSELTPRFSSPRGFEYPQGVARTGGDGCLMDQVFTAGGRWGVNIQGAKPATGGTDYGPAYYDQLRGETVADTRGLWGWSDFQMINCQIFGGTHHTRKRLFDMKASPSVADDWDVGGAFNIDGLAVNGNKAIHGHRYINCRFQSYAPFCVRIDRSARDAFFGCMIENPQPYVMKHDGTIIGEADATNCFGGLASTTNHNLLSILESQVPFFSTWLPIKYGDTILSNSSLSNRYFRTPYNEARFLSDVQATTSRIYLGYDANPTAVTISRSPSNSLLIATSNAFSVLNTSGTTLFSIPATGNAVFYGNAYPNADNAHSIGQASNRFSVVYAATSTINTSDAMLKALRDGSPVNEDWQVSSLTDAELAASAQIAKEIGVFKFKDAVREKGEAARLHVGLTVQRVIEIMEAHHLEPFAYSFICFDEWNAEEEVRDIIEEHVDDGITVGKLPDGVLLRLDDGQIVTLPDARLPIDHLVPPNTVVLKEVVIHPTKAAGSVYSFRDSGLQYFILRGQEQRLSNMEKHLGMN
;
A
#
# COMPACT_ATOMS: atom_id res chain seq x y z
N MET A 1 -4.34 -79.44 -119.01
CA MET A 1 -5.01 -80.20 -117.93
C MET A 1 -5.52 -79.20 -116.94
N ASN A 2 -6.83 -78.94 -117.00
CA ASN A 2 -7.81 -79.42 -116.03
C ASN A 2 -7.77 -78.54 -114.78
N ALA A 3 -8.60 -77.51 -114.69
CA ALA A 3 -10.05 -77.55 -114.45
C ALA A 3 -10.42 -77.90 -113.00
N ILE A 4 -11.53 -77.27 -112.60
CA ILE A 4 -12.50 -77.63 -111.56
C ILE A 4 -12.39 -76.82 -110.24
N LEU A 5 -13.30 -75.85 -110.12
CA LEU A 5 -13.84 -75.19 -108.91
C LEU A 5 -14.66 -76.21 -108.08
N PRO A 6 -14.97 -76.08 -106.74
CA PRO A 6 -15.55 -74.91 -106.00
C PRO A 6 -15.21 -74.90 -104.45
N PRO A 7 -16.00 -74.38 -103.45
CA PRO A 7 -16.79 -73.14 -103.26
C PRO A 7 -16.50 -72.32 -101.94
N VAL A 8 -16.89 -71.03 -101.95
CA VAL A 8 -17.57 -70.19 -100.91
C VAL A 8 -16.87 -69.67 -99.60
N MET A 9 -17.17 -68.38 -99.34
CA MET A 9 -17.18 -67.53 -98.11
C MET A 9 -15.90 -66.84 -97.60
N THR A 10 -16.12 -65.61 -97.11
CA THR A 10 -15.29 -64.39 -97.10
C THR A 10 -14.39 -64.20 -95.87
N THR A 11 -13.25 -63.52 -96.06
CA THR A 11 -12.59 -62.58 -95.11
C THR A 11 -11.45 -61.88 -95.86
N ASN A 12 -11.48 -60.55 -96.04
CA ASN A 12 -10.92 -59.52 -95.16
C ASN A 12 -9.68 -58.89 -95.79
N ILE A 13 -9.94 -57.77 -96.48
CA ILE A 13 -9.19 -56.51 -96.43
C ILE A 13 -7.86 -56.63 -95.68
N ALA A 14 -6.76 -56.54 -96.43
CA ALA A 14 -5.46 -56.28 -95.83
C ALA A 14 -5.47 -54.88 -95.21
N TYR A 15 -5.15 -54.83 -93.91
CA TYR A 15 -5.12 -53.65 -93.05
C TYR A 15 -4.35 -52.48 -93.71
N GLN A 16 -5.10 -51.47 -94.14
CA GLN A 16 -4.61 -50.21 -94.71
C GLN A 16 -4.10 -49.27 -93.61
N THR A 17 -2.95 -48.64 -93.84
CA THR A 17 -2.62 -47.37 -93.20
C THR A 17 -2.59 -46.29 -94.28
N ALA A 18 -3.45 -45.27 -94.09
CA ALA A 18 -3.71 -44.08 -94.93
C ALA A 18 -4.70 -44.27 -96.11
N VAL A 19 -6.00 -44.10 -95.82
CA VAL A 19 -7.07 -44.01 -96.83
C VAL A 19 -7.62 -42.59 -96.80
N SER A 20 -7.36 -41.79 -97.84
CA SER A 20 -8.19 -40.60 -98.09
C SER A 20 -8.41 -40.26 -99.57
N ASP A 21 -7.53 -40.65 -100.49
CA ASP A 21 -7.54 -39.98 -101.81
C ASP A 21 -7.95 -40.86 -103.00
N GLU A 22 -8.14 -42.18 -102.86
CA GLU A 22 -8.36 -43.07 -104.00
C GLU A 22 -9.41 -44.18 -103.76
N ILE A 23 -10.21 -44.45 -104.79
CA ILE A 23 -11.26 -45.48 -104.84
C ILE A 23 -11.08 -46.37 -106.07
N ILE A 24 -11.29 -47.67 -105.92
CA ILE A 24 -11.14 -48.65 -107.01
C ILE A 24 -12.40 -48.64 -107.88
N VAL A 25 -12.23 -48.48 -109.19
CA VAL A 25 -13.32 -48.53 -110.19
C VAL A 25 -12.99 -49.52 -111.30
N ASN A 26 -14.00 -50.18 -111.86
CA ASN A 26 -13.84 -51.18 -112.89
C ASN A 26 -14.50 -50.70 -114.19
N ARG A 27 -13.75 -50.67 -115.30
CA ARG A 27 -14.28 -50.29 -116.61
C ARG A 27 -13.74 -51.22 -117.69
N ASP A 28 -14.67 -51.76 -118.48
CA ASP A 28 -14.43 -52.63 -119.64
C ASP A 28 -13.45 -53.79 -119.40
N GLY A 29 -13.58 -54.43 -118.23
CA GLY A 29 -12.83 -55.64 -117.89
C GLY A 29 -11.43 -55.39 -117.31
N SER A 30 -11.05 -54.13 -117.05
CA SER A 30 -9.85 -53.81 -116.27
C SER A 30 -10.21 -53.01 -115.02
N THR A 31 -9.58 -53.36 -113.90
CA THR A 31 -9.74 -52.65 -112.63
C THR A 31 -8.66 -51.57 -112.51
N GLY A 32 -9.08 -50.32 -112.31
CA GLY A 32 -8.21 -49.16 -112.08
C GLY A 32 -8.60 -48.42 -110.81
N VAL A 33 -7.83 -47.38 -110.46
CA VAL A 33 -8.07 -46.55 -109.27
C VAL A 33 -8.38 -45.13 -109.74
N GLN A 34 -9.40 -44.49 -109.14
CA GLN A 34 -9.84 -43.12 -109.42
C GLN A 34 -9.75 -42.29 -108.14
N ALA A 35 -9.38 -41.02 -108.25
CA ALA A 35 -9.28 -40.13 -107.10
C ALA A 35 -10.66 -39.71 -106.57
N THR A 36 -10.79 -39.51 -105.26
CA THR A 36 -12.04 -39.09 -104.61
C THR A 36 -12.56 -37.74 -105.11
N THR A 37 -11.68 -36.85 -105.58
CA THR A 37 -12.04 -35.58 -106.22
C THR A 37 -12.85 -35.76 -107.50
N ASP A 38 -12.51 -36.77 -108.31
CA ASP A 38 -13.21 -37.03 -109.57
C ASP A 38 -14.57 -37.71 -109.33
N LEU A 39 -14.70 -38.49 -108.26
CA LEU A 39 -16.00 -38.98 -107.79
C LEU A 39 -16.88 -37.84 -107.27
N ALA A 40 -16.31 -36.88 -106.54
CA ALA A 40 -17.05 -35.72 -106.05
C ALA A 40 -17.63 -34.87 -107.19
N VAL A 41 -16.88 -34.74 -108.29
CA VAL A 41 -17.38 -34.09 -109.52
C VAL A 41 -18.50 -34.92 -110.18
N GLN A 42 -18.43 -36.25 -110.15
CA GLN A 42 -19.49 -37.12 -110.67
C GLN A 42 -20.75 -37.14 -109.80
N LEU A 43 -20.64 -37.06 -108.47
CA LEU A 43 -21.80 -36.91 -107.58
C LEU A 43 -22.47 -35.54 -107.75
N ALA A 44 -21.67 -34.48 -107.89
CA ALA A 44 -22.16 -33.13 -108.19
C ALA A 44 -22.85 -33.05 -109.57
N ALA A 45 -22.57 -33.99 -110.47
CA ALA A 45 -23.17 -34.09 -111.80
C ALA A 45 -24.42 -35.01 -111.86
N THR A 46 -24.90 -35.55 -110.74
CA THR A 46 -26.10 -36.41 -110.72
C THR A 46 -27.33 -35.70 -110.13
N SER A 47 -28.48 -36.01 -110.74
CA SER A 47 -29.77 -35.30 -110.74
C SER A 47 -30.68 -35.29 -109.49
N PRO A 48 -30.37 -35.78 -108.27
CA PRO A 48 -31.38 -35.76 -107.18
C PRO A 48 -31.60 -34.42 -106.44
N LEU A 49 -31.11 -33.27 -106.92
CA LEU A 49 -31.28 -31.98 -106.23
C LEU A 49 -32.07 -30.94 -107.04
N ASP A 50 -32.98 -31.40 -107.89
CA ASP A 50 -34.11 -30.60 -108.40
C ASP A 50 -35.36 -30.87 -107.55
N LEU A 51 -35.60 -30.01 -106.55
CA LEU A 51 -36.88 -29.92 -105.83
C LEU A 51 -37.49 -28.54 -106.10
N ALA A 52 -38.31 -28.52 -107.15
CA ALA A 52 -39.09 -27.44 -107.72
C ALA A 52 -39.62 -26.37 -106.75
N GLY A 53 -39.63 -25.12 -107.24
CA GLY A 53 -40.96 -24.51 -107.41
C GLY A 53 -41.09 -22.99 -107.40
N PHE A 54 -40.18 -22.20 -106.81
CA PHE A 54 -40.30 -20.73 -106.79
C PHE A 54 -38.95 -20.05 -106.45
N GLN A 55 -37.97 -20.10 -107.35
CA GLN A 55 -36.81 -19.20 -107.23
C GLN A 55 -37.17 -17.85 -107.85
N ALA A 56 -37.29 -16.83 -107.01
CA ALA A 56 -37.42 -15.45 -107.46
C ALA A 56 -36.25 -15.12 -108.42
N PRO A 57 -36.50 -14.63 -109.64
CA PRO A 57 -35.43 -14.33 -110.60
C PRO A 57 -34.44 -13.31 -110.03
N LEU A 58 -33.15 -13.57 -110.29
CA LEU A 58 -32.01 -12.83 -109.73
C LEU A 58 -31.45 -11.84 -110.77
N PHE A 59 -31.29 -10.58 -110.38
CA PHE A 59 -30.83 -9.49 -111.25
C PHE A 59 -29.64 -8.76 -110.66
N ALA A 60 -28.66 -8.44 -111.50
CA ALA A 60 -27.50 -7.69 -111.05
C ALA A 60 -27.89 -6.26 -110.62
N THR A 61 -28.77 -5.59 -111.35
CA THR A 61 -29.19 -4.20 -111.06
C THR A 61 -30.72 -4.05 -111.16
N GLU A 62 -31.29 -3.05 -110.49
CA GLU A 62 -32.72 -2.69 -110.55
C GLU A 62 -33.12 -2.34 -111.99
N VAL A 63 -32.23 -1.67 -112.71
CA VAL A 63 -32.42 -1.36 -114.13
C VAL A 63 -32.56 -2.64 -114.96
N ALA A 64 -31.78 -3.67 -114.66
CA ALA A 64 -31.88 -4.96 -115.33
C ALA A 64 -33.18 -5.71 -114.98
N LEU A 65 -33.65 -5.61 -113.73
CA LEU A 65 -34.96 -6.14 -113.31
C LEU A 65 -36.11 -5.46 -114.06
N LYS A 66 -36.12 -4.12 -114.10
CA LYS A 66 -37.20 -3.34 -114.75
C LYS A 66 -37.24 -3.50 -116.27
N ALA A 67 -36.10 -3.79 -116.90
CA ALA A 67 -36.01 -4.04 -118.33
C ALA A 67 -36.35 -5.48 -118.75
N ALA A 68 -36.40 -6.43 -117.80
CA ALA A 68 -36.62 -7.84 -118.10
C ALA A 68 -38.10 -8.18 -118.35
N ILE A 69 -38.36 -8.94 -119.43
CA ILE A 69 -39.68 -9.48 -119.74
C ILE A 69 -39.81 -10.85 -119.07
N LEU A 70 -40.50 -10.88 -117.93
CA LEU A 70 -40.78 -12.11 -117.17
C LEU A 70 -42.23 -12.55 -117.39
N THR A 71 -42.44 -13.84 -117.62
CA THR A 71 -43.75 -14.44 -117.92
C THR A 71 -44.68 -14.47 -116.70
N ASP A 72 -44.13 -14.69 -115.49
CA ASP A 72 -44.87 -14.68 -114.22
C ASP A 72 -44.16 -13.76 -113.21
N LYS A 73 -44.70 -12.56 -112.97
CA LYS A 73 -44.10 -11.55 -112.08
C LYS A 73 -44.70 -11.63 -110.68
N VAL A 74 -43.90 -12.04 -109.69
CA VAL A 74 -44.31 -12.12 -108.28
C VAL A 74 -43.30 -11.44 -107.36
N SER A 75 -42.07 -11.95 -107.31
CA SER A 75 -40.95 -11.35 -106.58
C SER A 75 -39.63 -11.59 -107.33
N ALA A 76 -38.64 -10.73 -107.15
CA ALA A 76 -37.32 -10.81 -107.78
C ALA A 76 -36.25 -10.27 -106.83
N TRP A 77 -35.00 -10.70 -106.96
CA TRP A 77 -33.89 -10.26 -106.10
C TRP A 77 -32.89 -9.44 -106.91
N VAL A 78 -32.53 -8.26 -106.42
CA VAL A 78 -31.45 -7.43 -106.98
C VAL A 78 -30.25 -7.50 -106.03
N PHE A 79 -29.08 -7.91 -106.53
CA PHE A 79 -27.96 -8.29 -105.66
C PHE A 79 -26.64 -7.55 -105.87
N ASN A 80 -26.51 -6.72 -106.90
CA ASN A 80 -25.25 -6.04 -107.20
C ASN A 80 -25.46 -4.70 -107.93
N ASP A 81 -26.49 -3.95 -107.54
CA ASP A 81 -26.77 -2.61 -108.03
C ASP A 81 -25.69 -1.65 -107.50
N PRO A 82 -25.12 -0.77 -108.35
CA PRO A 82 -24.18 0.25 -107.93
C PRO A 82 -24.71 1.17 -106.82
N ASP A 83 -26.04 1.35 -106.77
CA ASP A 83 -26.71 1.99 -105.64
C ASP A 83 -27.19 0.93 -104.64
N ALA A 84 -26.57 0.92 -103.45
CA ALA A 84 -26.77 -0.14 -102.47
C ALA A 84 -28.22 -0.21 -101.94
N ASP A 85 -28.97 0.89 -101.99
CA ASP A 85 -30.36 0.96 -101.54
C ASP A 85 -31.30 0.16 -102.45
N ASN A 86 -30.88 -0.14 -103.69
CA ASN A 86 -31.64 -0.92 -104.64
C ASN A 86 -31.41 -2.44 -104.51
N ASN A 87 -30.43 -2.86 -103.70
CA ASN A 87 -30.15 -4.27 -103.46
C ASN A 87 -31.12 -4.84 -102.42
N GLY A 88 -31.93 -5.80 -102.82
CA GLY A 88 -33.02 -6.33 -102.01
C GLY A 88 -33.96 -7.22 -102.80
N VAL A 89 -34.99 -7.70 -102.12
CA VAL A 89 -36.13 -8.40 -102.68
C VAL A 89 -37.16 -7.36 -103.11
N TRP A 90 -37.53 -7.41 -104.39
CA TRP A 90 -38.52 -6.57 -105.04
C TRP A 90 -39.79 -7.39 -105.32
N SER A 91 -40.96 -6.79 -105.15
CA SER A 91 -42.26 -7.42 -105.41
C SER A 91 -43.00 -6.70 -106.53
N TRP A 92 -43.73 -7.45 -107.35
CA TRP A 92 -44.57 -6.88 -108.42
C TRP A 92 -45.95 -6.52 -107.88
N THR A 93 -46.36 -5.26 -108.01
CA THR A 93 -47.64 -4.76 -107.48
C THR A 93 -48.82 -4.90 -108.45
N GLY A 94 -48.57 -5.38 -109.68
CA GLY A 94 -49.55 -5.43 -110.76
C GLY A 94 -49.12 -4.59 -111.95
N ASP A 95 -48.56 -3.41 -111.67
CA ASP A 95 -48.15 -2.42 -112.68
C ASP A 95 -46.67 -2.01 -112.58
N GLU A 96 -46.02 -2.19 -111.42
CA GLU A 96 -44.60 -1.84 -111.22
C GLU A 96 -43.87 -2.77 -110.23
N TRP A 97 -42.54 -2.72 -110.26
CA TRP A 97 -41.66 -3.37 -109.28
C TRP A 97 -41.39 -2.41 -108.13
N VAL A 98 -41.69 -2.84 -106.90
CA VAL A 98 -41.48 -2.07 -105.66
C VAL A 98 -40.51 -2.81 -104.74
N TRP A 99 -39.51 -2.10 -104.22
CA TRP A 99 -38.57 -2.66 -103.25
C TRP A 99 -39.31 -3.07 -101.96
N THR A 100 -39.04 -4.27 -101.43
CA THR A 100 -39.85 -4.85 -100.35
C THR A 100 -39.04 -5.21 -99.10
N LEU A 101 -37.89 -5.89 -99.25
CA LEU A 101 -37.08 -6.40 -98.14
C LEU A 101 -35.57 -6.37 -98.49
N PRO A 102 -34.65 -6.25 -97.53
CA PRO A 102 -33.20 -6.41 -97.78
C PRO A 102 -32.79 -7.88 -97.99
N LEU A 103 -31.61 -8.13 -98.58
CA LEU A 103 -31.05 -9.48 -98.78
C LEU A 103 -30.60 -10.13 -97.47
N PRO A 104 -30.82 -11.45 -97.27
CA PRO A 104 -30.45 -12.13 -96.03
C PRO A 104 -28.94 -12.46 -95.97
N TYR A 105 -28.16 -11.64 -95.24
CA TYR A 105 -26.77 -11.95 -94.85
C TYR A 105 -26.63 -11.93 -93.34
N SER A 106 -26.10 -12.99 -92.72
CA SER A 106 -25.99 -13.09 -91.25
C SER A 106 -24.56 -12.87 -90.71
N ILE A 107 -23.51 -13.21 -91.47
CA ILE A 107 -22.10 -13.02 -91.09
C ILE A 107 -21.26 -12.72 -92.35
N SER A 108 -20.33 -11.76 -92.30
CA SER A 108 -19.37 -11.47 -93.38
C SER A 108 -17.92 -11.37 -92.87
N VAL A 109 -16.96 -11.87 -93.64
CA VAL A 109 -15.53 -11.75 -93.31
C VAL A 109 -14.92 -10.59 -94.08
N LEU A 110 -14.35 -9.63 -93.36
CA LEU A 110 -13.60 -8.52 -93.94
C LEU A 110 -12.19 -8.97 -94.31
N HIS A 111 -11.71 -8.51 -95.46
CA HIS A 111 -10.34 -8.75 -95.90
C HIS A 111 -9.49 -7.51 -95.60
N ASN A 112 -8.61 -7.62 -94.59
CA ASN A 112 -7.61 -6.61 -94.24
C ASN A 112 -6.26 -7.01 -94.87
N ALA A 113 -5.84 -6.29 -95.91
CA ALA A 113 -4.59 -6.55 -96.62
C ALA A 113 -3.36 -5.87 -96.00
N GLY A 114 -3.51 -5.23 -94.82
CA GLY A 114 -2.42 -4.50 -94.15
C GLY A 114 -2.09 -3.14 -94.79
N ALA A 115 -2.97 -2.58 -95.61
CA ALA A 115 -2.73 -1.30 -96.29
C ALA A 115 -3.00 -0.05 -95.42
N GLY A 116 -3.60 -0.21 -94.23
CA GLY A 116 -3.83 0.85 -93.25
C GLY A 116 -2.79 0.84 -92.12
N SER A 117 -2.96 1.71 -91.12
CA SER A 117 -2.11 1.69 -89.91
C SER A 117 -2.77 0.87 -88.78
N ALA A 118 -2.01 0.47 -87.77
CA ALA A 118 -2.51 -0.23 -86.59
C ALA A 118 -3.71 0.45 -85.88
N ASN A 119 -3.88 1.77 -86.04
CA ASN A 119 -4.98 2.53 -85.43
C ASN A 119 -6.02 3.04 -86.46
N SER A 120 -5.76 2.89 -87.76
CA SER A 120 -6.67 3.24 -88.86
C SER A 120 -6.59 2.21 -89.97
N ILE A 121 -7.37 1.14 -89.79
CA ILE A 121 -7.35 -0.08 -90.59
C ILE A 121 -8.09 0.16 -91.92
N LEU A 122 -7.56 -0.37 -93.02
CA LEU A 122 -8.22 -0.40 -94.33
C LEU A 122 -8.60 -1.84 -94.66
N ALA A 123 -9.89 -2.09 -94.84
CA ALA A 123 -10.42 -3.42 -95.16
C ALA A 123 -11.34 -3.39 -96.37
N THR A 124 -11.56 -4.55 -96.97
CA THR A 124 -12.49 -4.73 -98.10
C THR A 124 -13.52 -5.80 -97.77
N SER A 125 -14.73 -5.64 -98.28
CA SER A 125 -15.83 -6.60 -98.12
C SER A 125 -16.51 -6.82 -99.47
N LYS A 126 -16.80 -8.08 -99.78
CA LYS A 126 -17.60 -8.46 -100.96
C LYS A 126 -19.11 -8.25 -100.74
N VAL A 127 -19.53 -7.94 -99.51
CA VAL A 127 -20.92 -7.70 -99.12
C VAL A 127 -21.01 -6.32 -98.45
N PRO A 128 -22.00 -5.48 -98.77
CA PRO A 128 -22.18 -4.17 -98.12
C PRO A 128 -22.43 -4.32 -96.62
N LEU A 129 -21.83 -3.45 -95.81
CA LEU A 129 -21.99 -3.44 -94.35
C LEU A 129 -23.26 -2.67 -93.97
N ILE A 130 -24.31 -3.43 -93.69
CA ILE A 130 -25.60 -2.93 -93.19
C ILE A 130 -25.70 -3.07 -91.67
N GLU A 131 -26.59 -2.30 -91.05
CA GLU A 131 -26.84 -2.36 -89.61
C GLU A 131 -27.30 -3.76 -89.18
N GLY A 132 -26.77 -4.26 -88.06
CA GLY A 132 -27.06 -5.60 -87.54
C GLY A 132 -26.24 -6.72 -88.19
N LEU A 133 -25.39 -6.45 -89.18
CA LEU A 133 -24.50 -7.45 -89.76
C LEU A 133 -23.36 -7.81 -88.79
N VAL A 134 -23.09 -9.10 -88.59
CA VAL A 134 -21.90 -9.56 -87.87
C VAL A 134 -20.72 -9.62 -88.84
N VAL A 135 -19.62 -8.96 -88.49
CA VAL A 135 -18.39 -8.96 -89.27
C VAL A 135 -17.25 -9.62 -88.51
N VAL A 136 -16.41 -10.34 -89.25
CA VAL A 136 -15.15 -10.89 -88.75
C VAL A 136 -13.99 -10.13 -89.41
N LEU A 137 -13.13 -9.50 -88.61
CA LEU A 137 -12.00 -8.67 -89.07
C LEU A 137 -10.67 -9.24 -88.54
N PRO A 138 -9.75 -9.69 -89.41
CA PRO A 138 -8.38 -10.00 -89.01
C PRO A 138 -7.58 -8.72 -88.70
N ILE A 139 -6.91 -8.70 -87.54
CA ILE A 139 -5.99 -7.64 -87.11
C ILE A 139 -4.57 -8.02 -87.53
N THR A 140 -3.93 -7.14 -88.30
CA THR A 140 -2.60 -7.37 -88.88
C THR A 140 -1.46 -6.71 -88.10
N GLU A 141 -1.75 -5.75 -87.21
CA GLU A 141 -0.76 -5.04 -86.38
C GLU A 141 -1.38 -4.66 -85.04
N THR A 142 -0.57 -4.65 -83.96
CA THR A 142 -1.03 -4.26 -82.62
C THR A 142 -1.27 -2.75 -82.52
N ASN A 143 -2.43 -2.33 -81.99
CA ASN A 143 -2.77 -0.90 -81.90
C ASN A 143 -1.91 -0.17 -80.85
N THR A 144 -1.47 1.05 -81.17
CA THR A 144 -0.58 1.87 -80.32
C THR A 144 -1.28 3.11 -79.77
N THR A 145 -2.49 3.42 -80.21
CA THR A 145 -3.29 4.53 -79.69
C THR A 145 -4.77 4.18 -79.67
N SER A 146 -5.57 5.05 -79.06
CA SER A 146 -7.03 4.95 -78.94
C SER A 146 -7.66 6.29 -79.36
N PRO A 147 -8.77 6.34 -80.12
CA PRO A 147 -9.58 5.23 -80.63
C PRO A 147 -9.04 4.59 -81.93
N VAL A 148 -9.41 3.32 -82.18
CA VAL A 148 -9.08 2.60 -83.42
C VAL A 148 -10.25 2.68 -84.41
N SER A 149 -9.95 2.89 -85.70
CA SER A 149 -10.94 2.97 -86.78
C SER A 149 -10.68 1.93 -87.88
N VAL A 150 -11.73 1.55 -88.61
CA VAL A 150 -11.65 0.75 -89.84
C VAL A 150 -12.47 1.37 -90.96
N THR A 151 -11.86 1.54 -92.13
CA THR A 151 -12.55 1.98 -93.35
C THR A 151 -12.73 0.81 -94.30
N VAL A 152 -13.98 0.54 -94.68
CA VAL A 152 -14.33 -0.59 -95.55
C VAL A 152 -14.66 -0.10 -96.96
N ASN A 153 -14.08 -0.77 -97.97
CA ASN A 153 -14.25 -0.47 -99.39
C ASN A 153 -13.91 0.99 -99.79
N GLY A 154 -13.11 1.69 -98.96
CA GLY A 154 -12.69 3.08 -99.22
C GLY A 154 -13.78 4.14 -99.12
N GLN A 155 -14.99 3.80 -98.64
CA GLN A 155 -16.14 4.70 -98.64
C GLN A 155 -16.71 4.97 -97.24
N LYS A 156 -16.78 3.97 -96.35
CA LYS A 156 -17.39 4.13 -95.01
C LYS A 156 -16.41 3.75 -93.90
N THR A 157 -16.23 4.66 -92.93
CA THR A 157 -15.34 4.50 -91.77
C THR A 157 -16.15 4.21 -90.50
N PHE A 158 -15.71 3.23 -89.73
CA PHE A 158 -16.31 2.80 -88.47
C PHE A 158 -15.29 2.88 -87.33
N THR A 159 -15.70 3.31 -86.15
CA THR A 159 -14.87 3.21 -84.93
C THR A 159 -15.06 1.84 -84.29
N ILE A 160 -13.98 1.20 -83.83
CA ILE A 160 -14.04 -0.07 -83.11
C ILE A 160 -14.23 0.22 -81.62
N LYS A 161 -15.29 -0.32 -81.02
CA LYS A 161 -15.60 -0.15 -79.60
C LYS A 161 -15.91 -1.48 -78.92
N THR A 162 -15.57 -1.58 -77.64
CA THR A 162 -15.94 -2.72 -76.78
C THR A 162 -17.46 -2.92 -76.72
N MET A 163 -17.91 -4.09 -76.26
CA MET A 163 -19.34 -4.39 -76.11
C MET A 163 -20.09 -3.35 -75.25
N THR A 164 -19.40 -2.78 -74.25
CA THR A 164 -19.92 -1.75 -73.33
C THR A 164 -19.76 -0.31 -73.83
N GLY A 165 -19.16 -0.10 -75.03
CA GLY A 165 -19.12 1.19 -75.72
C GLY A 165 -17.85 2.03 -75.51
N PHE A 166 -16.85 1.51 -74.79
CA PHE A 166 -15.55 2.17 -74.62
C PHE A 166 -14.65 2.00 -75.84
N ASP A 167 -13.76 2.96 -76.07
CA ASP A 167 -12.71 2.84 -77.09
C ASP A 167 -11.71 1.76 -76.69
N ILE A 168 -11.11 1.08 -77.68
CA ILE A 168 -10.10 0.06 -77.42
C ILE A 168 -8.84 0.73 -76.86
N SER A 169 -8.32 0.25 -75.73
CA SER A 169 -7.08 0.77 -75.13
C SER A 169 -5.87 0.53 -76.04
N GLU A 170 -4.81 1.30 -75.85
CA GLU A 170 -3.50 0.99 -76.44
C GLU A 170 -3.10 -0.47 -76.12
N GLY A 171 -2.66 -1.22 -77.13
CA GLY A 171 -2.35 -2.64 -77.04
C GLY A 171 -3.55 -3.60 -76.93
N GLY A 172 -4.79 -3.10 -76.98
CA GLY A 172 -6.01 -3.92 -76.84
C GLY A 172 -6.41 -4.75 -78.07
N LEU A 173 -5.90 -4.39 -79.26
CA LEU A 173 -5.94 -5.21 -80.47
C LEU A 173 -4.52 -5.68 -80.74
N VAL A 174 -4.31 -7.00 -80.79
CA VAL A 174 -2.98 -7.60 -80.98
C VAL A 174 -2.87 -8.17 -82.40
N GLU A 175 -1.70 -8.06 -83.01
CA GLU A 175 -1.37 -8.71 -84.28
C GLU A 175 -1.77 -10.20 -84.28
N GLY A 176 -2.49 -10.63 -85.31
CA GLY A 176 -3.00 -12.00 -85.45
C GLY A 176 -4.36 -12.25 -84.81
N MET A 177 -4.95 -11.27 -84.10
CA MET A 177 -6.27 -11.39 -83.50
C MET A 177 -7.38 -11.41 -84.58
N MET A 178 -8.35 -12.33 -84.44
CA MET A 178 -9.59 -12.32 -85.21
C MET A 178 -10.70 -11.66 -84.41
N LEU A 179 -11.14 -10.49 -84.86
CA LEU A 179 -12.14 -9.68 -84.19
C LEU A 179 -13.54 -10.01 -84.72
N ILE A 180 -14.50 -10.32 -83.84
CA ILE A 180 -15.90 -10.49 -84.21
C ILE A 180 -16.70 -9.30 -83.65
N ALA A 181 -17.39 -8.57 -84.52
CA ALA A 181 -18.12 -7.37 -84.16
C ALA A 181 -19.46 -7.25 -84.88
N LEU A 182 -20.42 -6.58 -84.26
CA LEU A 182 -21.69 -6.20 -84.85
C LEU A 182 -21.59 -4.79 -85.46
N VAL A 183 -22.07 -4.61 -86.69
CA VAL A 183 -22.20 -3.29 -87.33
C VAL A 183 -23.40 -2.56 -86.70
N ALA A 184 -23.14 -1.42 -86.06
CA ALA A 184 -24.18 -0.55 -85.47
C ALA A 184 -23.85 0.91 -85.80
N ASP A 185 -24.69 1.57 -86.61
CA ASP A 185 -24.48 2.93 -87.13
C ASP A 185 -23.09 3.12 -87.80
N SER A 186 -22.21 3.88 -87.14
CA SER A 186 -20.82 4.20 -87.52
C SER A 186 -19.80 3.49 -86.61
N VAL A 187 -20.19 2.41 -85.95
CA VAL A 187 -19.36 1.66 -84.99
C VAL A 187 -19.36 0.17 -85.31
N LEU A 188 -18.21 -0.47 -85.15
CA LEU A 188 -18.11 -1.93 -85.00
C LEU A 188 -18.03 -2.25 -83.52
N ARG A 189 -19.10 -2.84 -82.98
CA ARG A 189 -19.20 -3.18 -81.55
C ARG A 189 -18.78 -4.62 -81.31
N LEU A 190 -17.74 -4.83 -80.50
CA LEU A 190 -17.21 -6.17 -80.24
C LEU A 190 -18.26 -7.06 -79.58
N LEU A 191 -18.37 -8.30 -80.04
CA LEU A 191 -19.26 -9.31 -79.45
C LEU A 191 -18.56 -10.16 -78.37
N SER A 192 -17.24 -10.02 -78.23
CA SER A 192 -16.43 -10.61 -77.15
C SER A 192 -15.83 -9.51 -76.28
N ASP A 193 -15.90 -9.65 -74.96
CA ASP A 193 -15.28 -8.71 -74.01
C ASP A 193 -13.75 -8.87 -73.97
N GLN A 194 -13.04 -7.75 -73.93
CA GLN A 194 -11.61 -7.68 -73.62
C GLN A 194 -11.47 -7.37 -72.13
N THR A 195 -11.65 -8.37 -71.29
CA THR A 195 -11.17 -8.33 -69.91
C THR A 195 -10.29 -9.54 -69.67
N SER A 196 -8.96 -9.34 -69.61
CA SER A 196 -8.02 -10.05 -68.71
C SER A 196 -6.53 -9.89 -69.11
N ILE A 197 -6.01 -8.65 -69.17
CA ILE A 197 -4.55 -8.44 -69.05
C ILE A 197 -4.25 -7.70 -67.74
N ALA A 198 -4.99 -6.63 -67.41
CA ALA A 198 -4.81 -5.92 -66.15
C ALA A 198 -5.19 -6.77 -64.91
N VAL A 199 -6.22 -7.60 -65.00
CA VAL A 199 -6.67 -8.48 -63.91
C VAL A 199 -5.76 -9.71 -63.77
N LEU A 200 -5.27 -10.27 -64.88
CA LEU A 200 -4.32 -11.37 -64.88
C LEU A 200 -2.97 -10.94 -64.30
N ALA A 201 -2.46 -9.76 -64.67
CA ALA A 201 -1.23 -9.20 -64.07
C ALA A 201 -1.35 -8.94 -62.56
N ALA A 202 -2.53 -8.49 -62.10
CA ALA A 202 -2.79 -8.30 -60.66
C ALA A 202 -2.88 -9.65 -59.91
N ALA A 203 -3.47 -10.68 -60.54
CA ALA A 203 -3.57 -12.02 -59.99
C ALA A 203 -2.23 -12.77 -59.98
N GLU A 204 -1.42 -12.66 -61.03
CA GLU A 204 -0.07 -13.21 -61.10
C GLU A 204 0.88 -12.51 -60.12
N ALA A 205 0.76 -11.18 -59.95
CA ALA A 205 1.48 -10.46 -58.91
C ALA A 205 1.04 -10.88 -57.49
N ALA A 206 -0.23 -11.24 -57.30
CA ALA A 206 -0.73 -11.78 -56.03
C ALA A 206 -0.27 -13.23 -55.79
N ALA A 207 -0.25 -14.08 -56.83
CA ALA A 207 0.24 -15.44 -56.79
C ALA A 207 1.76 -15.50 -56.53
N ALA A 208 2.55 -14.64 -57.19
CA ALA A 208 3.98 -14.52 -56.94
C ALA A 208 4.29 -14.00 -55.52
N ARG A 209 3.47 -13.09 -54.98
CA ARG A 209 3.56 -12.67 -53.56
C ARG A 209 3.20 -13.82 -52.60
N ALA A 210 2.23 -14.66 -52.96
CA ALA A 210 1.82 -15.82 -52.16
C ALA A 210 2.82 -16.98 -52.21
N GLU A 211 3.43 -17.28 -53.38
CA GLU A 211 4.50 -18.28 -53.52
C GLU A 211 5.81 -17.80 -52.89
N SER A 212 6.12 -16.50 -52.95
CA SER A 212 7.25 -15.90 -52.21
C SER A 212 7.05 -15.98 -50.69
N ALA A 213 5.81 -15.79 -50.21
CA ALA A 213 5.47 -16.00 -48.80
C ALA A 213 5.46 -17.48 -48.37
N ALA A 214 5.09 -18.42 -49.27
CA ALA A 214 5.07 -19.86 -48.99
C ALA A 214 6.46 -20.52 -49.09
N SER A 215 7.36 -19.97 -49.93
CA SER A 215 8.76 -20.40 -50.03
C SER A 215 9.68 -19.78 -48.96
N GLY A 216 9.15 -18.81 -48.20
CA GLY A 216 9.80 -18.15 -47.07
C GLY A 216 9.69 -18.88 -45.73
N VAL A 217 9.87 -20.20 -45.67
CA VAL A 217 10.26 -20.86 -44.40
C VAL A 217 11.74 -20.57 -44.19
N VAL A 218 12.03 -19.34 -43.76
CA VAL A 218 13.39 -18.90 -43.42
C VAL A 218 13.70 -19.33 -41.99
N SER A 219 14.85 -19.97 -41.82
CA SER A 219 15.46 -20.24 -40.52
C SER A 219 15.55 -18.96 -39.69
N MET A 220 15.04 -19.02 -38.45
CA MET A 220 15.14 -17.95 -37.45
C MET A 220 16.60 -17.48 -37.34
N ALA A 221 16.88 -16.23 -37.66
CA ALA A 221 18.17 -15.62 -37.36
C ALA A 221 18.27 -15.42 -35.83
N THR A 222 19.00 -16.30 -35.15
CA THR A 222 19.40 -16.09 -33.75
C THR A 222 20.56 -15.09 -33.70
N PHE A 223 20.27 -13.84 -33.33
CA PHE A 223 21.31 -12.87 -32.96
C PHE A 223 21.79 -13.19 -31.53
N LYS A 224 23.09 -13.46 -31.36
CA LYS A 224 23.62 -14.02 -30.09
C LYS A 224 23.70 -13.01 -28.93
N THR A 225 23.63 -11.69 -29.16
CA THR A 225 23.69 -10.67 -28.10
C THR A 225 22.92 -9.39 -28.45
N VAL A 226 22.35 -8.71 -27.44
CA VAL A 226 21.62 -7.42 -27.55
C VAL A 226 22.52 -6.31 -28.09
N THR A 227 23.79 -6.30 -27.71
CA THR A 227 24.79 -5.35 -28.22
C THR A 227 24.97 -5.47 -29.73
N ALA A 228 24.95 -6.67 -30.30
CA ALA A 228 25.06 -6.86 -31.75
C ALA A 228 23.78 -6.46 -32.53
N LEU A 229 22.62 -6.39 -31.88
CA LEU A 229 21.34 -5.95 -32.47
C LEU A 229 21.17 -4.42 -32.41
N ILE A 230 21.71 -3.79 -31.36
CA ILE A 230 21.67 -2.33 -31.16
C ILE A 230 22.85 -1.65 -31.88
N ASP A 231 24.04 -2.24 -31.89
CA ASP A 231 25.26 -1.71 -32.54
C ASP A 231 25.39 -2.10 -34.02
N ASP A 232 24.38 -2.76 -34.61
CA ASP A 232 24.41 -3.04 -36.05
C ASP A 232 24.28 -1.73 -36.83
N ASN A 233 25.43 -1.20 -37.22
CA ASN A 233 25.60 -0.02 -38.06
C ASN A 233 25.41 -0.34 -39.55
N ARG A 234 24.98 -1.56 -39.90
CA ARG A 234 24.51 -1.83 -41.26
C ARG A 234 23.26 -1.01 -41.48
N GLU A 235 23.27 -0.18 -42.51
CA GLU A 235 22.09 0.52 -43.07
C GLU A 235 20.94 -0.44 -43.51
N VAL A 236 21.03 -1.73 -43.16
CA VAL A 236 20.25 -2.83 -43.72
C VAL A 236 19.60 -3.65 -42.59
N LEU A 237 18.79 -2.97 -41.79
CA LEU A 237 17.50 -3.53 -41.39
C LEU A 237 16.41 -2.69 -42.06
N SER A 238 16.54 -2.54 -43.38
CA SER A 238 15.62 -1.78 -44.20
C SER A 238 14.44 -2.65 -44.59
N TYR A 239 13.24 -2.08 -44.55
CA TYR A 239 12.01 -2.62 -45.14
C TYR A 239 12.07 -2.71 -46.69
N SER A 240 13.26 -2.93 -47.28
CA SER A 240 13.45 -3.01 -48.72
C SER A 240 13.67 -4.45 -49.16
N VAL A 241 12.82 -4.87 -50.09
CA VAL A 241 12.87 -6.15 -50.78
C VAL A 241 14.25 -6.30 -51.44
N GLY A 242 15.09 -7.24 -50.97
CA GLY A 242 16.25 -7.69 -51.74
C GLY A 242 17.61 -7.90 -51.05
N ALA A 243 17.73 -7.98 -49.72
CA ALA A 243 18.98 -8.42 -49.08
C ALA A 243 18.74 -9.26 -47.81
N GLU A 244 19.73 -10.06 -47.42
CA GLU A 244 19.72 -11.16 -46.44
C GLU A 244 18.91 -10.85 -45.16
N PHE A 245 17.86 -11.66 -44.94
CA PHE A 245 16.90 -11.68 -43.82
C PHE A 245 15.89 -10.50 -43.76
N VAL A 246 14.63 -10.81 -44.09
CA VAL A 246 13.47 -9.91 -43.89
C VAL A 246 12.78 -10.30 -42.57
N VAL A 247 12.85 -9.43 -41.57
CA VAL A 247 11.96 -9.47 -40.40
C VAL A 247 10.71 -8.63 -40.70
N SER A 248 9.53 -9.22 -40.59
CA SER A 248 8.23 -8.57 -40.77
C SER A 248 7.52 -8.33 -39.43
N ASP A 249 6.46 -7.52 -39.42
CA ASP A 249 5.55 -7.36 -38.26
C ASP A 249 5.14 -8.75 -37.71
N GLY A 250 5.23 -8.92 -36.40
CA GLY A 250 4.99 -10.19 -35.69
C GLY A 250 6.18 -11.16 -35.64
N SER A 251 7.30 -10.88 -36.32
CA SER A 251 8.49 -11.74 -36.27
C SER A 251 9.09 -11.79 -34.87
N ARG A 252 9.60 -12.95 -34.44
CA ARG A 252 10.25 -13.10 -33.14
C ARG A 252 11.77 -13.05 -33.28
N VAL A 253 12.40 -12.21 -32.46
CA VAL A 253 13.86 -12.04 -32.41
C VAL A 253 14.34 -12.32 -30.99
N GLU A 254 15.29 -13.23 -30.85
CA GLU A 254 15.93 -13.52 -29.57
C GLU A 254 17.21 -12.69 -29.42
N ALA A 255 17.44 -12.15 -28.23
CA ALA A 255 18.68 -11.46 -27.88
C ALA A 255 19.04 -11.76 -26.40
N GLY A 256 19.97 -12.69 -26.22
CA GLY A 256 20.34 -13.20 -24.88
C GLY A 256 19.15 -13.91 -24.21
N PRO A 257 18.76 -13.54 -22.98
CA PRO A 257 17.60 -14.13 -22.29
C PRO A 257 16.25 -13.52 -22.74
N PHE A 258 16.26 -12.56 -23.68
CA PHE A 258 15.06 -11.82 -24.09
C PHE A 258 14.60 -12.21 -25.49
N VAL A 259 13.30 -12.15 -25.71
CA VAL A 259 12.58 -12.43 -26.96
C VAL A 259 11.72 -11.21 -27.22
N TYR A 260 11.86 -10.66 -28.42
CA TYR A 260 11.14 -9.51 -28.91
C TYR A 260 10.24 -9.91 -30.07
N GLU A 261 9.12 -9.22 -30.20
CA GLU A 261 8.30 -9.16 -31.39
C GLU A 261 8.70 -7.92 -32.20
N VAL A 262 8.91 -8.09 -33.50
CA VAL A 262 9.14 -7.00 -34.45
C VAL A 262 7.80 -6.35 -34.72
N LEU A 263 7.74 -5.04 -34.54
CA LEU A 263 6.52 -4.27 -34.73
C LEU A 263 6.56 -3.52 -36.07
N SER A 264 5.39 -3.41 -36.70
CA SER A 264 5.23 -2.50 -37.84
C SER A 264 5.54 -1.05 -37.45
N PRO A 265 6.03 -0.21 -38.39
CA PRO A 265 6.43 1.17 -38.08
C PRO A 265 5.27 2.08 -37.62
N LEU A 266 4.02 1.62 -37.79
CA LEU A 266 2.80 2.33 -37.38
C LEU A 266 2.38 2.03 -35.93
N ARG A 267 2.99 1.03 -35.30
CA ARG A 267 2.73 0.69 -33.90
C ARG A 267 3.49 1.61 -32.97
N ASN A 268 2.81 2.06 -31.91
CA ASN A 268 3.36 2.97 -30.91
C ASN A 268 3.72 2.28 -29.58
N ASP A 269 3.53 0.96 -29.48
CA ASP A 269 3.76 0.17 -28.28
C ASP A 269 5.12 -0.58 -28.29
N TRP A 270 6.07 -0.06 -29.06
CA TRP A 270 7.44 -0.56 -29.13
C TRP A 270 8.23 -0.21 -27.87
N HIS A 271 9.19 -1.07 -27.52
CA HIS A 271 10.02 -0.96 -26.32
C HIS A 271 11.42 -0.41 -26.65
N VAL A 272 12.03 -0.92 -27.72
CA VAL A 272 13.34 -0.47 -28.23
C VAL A 272 13.30 -0.36 -29.74
N SER A 273 14.14 0.50 -30.29
CA SER A 273 14.39 0.60 -31.73
C SER A 273 15.84 0.23 -32.03
N THR A 274 16.08 -0.51 -33.11
CA THR A 274 17.45 -0.76 -33.60
C THR A 274 18.02 0.51 -34.23
N ALA A 275 19.34 0.56 -34.46
CA ALA A 275 19.98 1.66 -35.20
C ALA A 275 19.40 1.84 -36.61
N GLY A 276 18.97 0.74 -37.25
CA GLY A 276 18.27 0.73 -38.54
C GLY A 276 16.78 1.11 -38.49
N GLY A 277 16.23 1.46 -37.32
CA GLY A 277 14.84 1.93 -37.17
C GLY A 277 13.78 0.83 -37.00
N VAL A 278 14.19 -0.42 -36.76
CA VAL A 278 13.23 -1.52 -36.49
C VAL A 278 12.70 -1.39 -35.07
N LEU A 279 11.38 -1.41 -34.94
CA LEU A 279 10.67 -1.33 -33.67
C LEU A 279 10.51 -2.73 -33.06
N LEU A 280 10.84 -2.89 -31.78
CA LEU A 280 10.84 -4.17 -31.08
C LEU A 280 10.07 -4.06 -29.76
N GLN A 281 9.25 -5.07 -29.46
CA GLN A 281 8.51 -5.20 -28.20
C GLN A 281 8.93 -6.48 -27.47
N GLN A 282 9.40 -6.39 -26.23
CA GLN A 282 9.69 -7.58 -25.43
C GLN A 282 8.40 -8.37 -25.17
N ILE A 283 8.41 -9.67 -25.50
CA ILE A 283 7.27 -10.58 -25.34
C ILE A 283 7.52 -11.71 -24.35
N ASN A 284 8.77 -12.02 -23.99
CA ASN A 284 9.06 -12.99 -22.95
C ASN A 284 9.32 -12.33 -21.59
N GLY A 285 8.40 -12.53 -20.66
CA GLY A 285 8.56 -12.10 -19.28
C GLY A 285 7.60 -12.85 -18.37
N HIS A 286 7.97 -13.02 -17.10
CA HIS A 286 7.13 -13.71 -16.13
C HIS A 286 5.79 -12.96 -15.97
N ASN A 287 4.68 -13.65 -16.23
CA ASN A 287 3.31 -13.11 -16.23
C ASN A 287 3.12 -11.84 -17.09
N GLY A 288 3.81 -11.75 -18.23
CA GLY A 288 3.68 -10.61 -19.14
C GLY A 288 4.39 -9.32 -18.71
N GLY A 289 5.30 -9.39 -17.72
CA GLY A 289 6.19 -8.27 -17.36
C GLY A 289 7.36 -8.08 -18.33
N VAL A 290 8.17 -7.06 -18.07
CA VAL A 290 9.33 -6.67 -18.89
C VAL A 290 10.57 -6.47 -18.01
N ASN A 291 11.77 -6.64 -18.55
CA ASN A 291 13.03 -6.51 -17.79
C ASN A 291 13.80 -5.27 -18.26
N ILE A 292 14.36 -4.47 -17.34
CA ILE A 292 15.09 -3.24 -17.72
C ILE A 292 16.29 -3.48 -18.65
N ARG A 293 16.95 -4.65 -18.58
CA ARG A 293 18.06 -5.00 -19.48
C ARG A 293 17.59 -5.23 -20.91
N ALA A 294 16.32 -5.59 -21.11
CA ALA A 294 15.72 -5.67 -22.44
C ALA A 294 15.57 -4.30 -23.11
N PHE A 295 15.56 -3.23 -22.31
CA PHE A 295 15.56 -1.85 -22.80
C PHE A 295 16.97 -1.30 -23.01
N GLY A 296 18.01 -2.08 -22.67
CA GLY A 296 19.40 -1.66 -22.75
C GLY A 296 19.97 -1.10 -21.44
N ALA A 297 19.26 -1.20 -20.31
CA ALA A 297 19.84 -0.83 -19.01
C ALA A 297 21.00 -1.78 -18.64
N ASP A 298 22.11 -1.23 -18.15
CA ASP A 298 23.30 -1.98 -17.79
C ASP A 298 24.09 -1.27 -16.68
N THR A 299 24.75 -2.06 -15.81
CA THR A 299 25.46 -1.55 -14.64
C THR A 299 26.72 -0.75 -14.98
N SER A 300 27.29 -0.92 -16.19
CA SER A 300 28.45 -0.16 -16.64
C SER A 300 28.07 1.22 -17.19
N LYS A 301 26.77 1.50 -17.40
CA LYS A 301 26.33 2.79 -17.95
C LYS A 301 26.36 3.89 -16.90
N THR A 302 26.79 5.07 -17.34
CA THR A 302 26.81 6.28 -16.52
C THR A 302 25.43 6.86 -16.26
N ASN A 303 24.45 6.60 -17.15
CA ASN A 303 23.05 6.94 -16.94
C ASN A 303 22.12 5.85 -17.54
N ASN A 304 21.27 5.26 -16.71
CA ASN A 304 20.27 4.27 -17.07
C ASN A 304 18.84 4.84 -17.14
N TYR A 305 18.64 6.12 -16.81
CA TYR A 305 17.33 6.79 -16.82
C TYR A 305 16.47 6.48 -18.06
N PRO A 306 16.92 6.70 -19.31
CA PRO A 306 16.05 6.56 -20.48
C PRO A 306 15.56 5.12 -20.69
N PHE A 307 16.32 4.12 -20.25
CA PHE A 307 15.98 2.71 -20.41
C PHE A 307 14.99 2.26 -19.33
N ILE A 308 15.26 2.62 -18.07
CA ILE A 308 14.40 2.26 -16.94
C ILE A 308 13.07 3.01 -17.02
N GLN A 309 13.08 4.30 -17.35
CA GLN A 309 11.84 5.08 -17.50
C GLN A 309 10.98 4.53 -18.64
N ARG A 310 11.59 4.12 -19.76
CA ARG A 310 10.84 3.50 -20.86
C ARG A 310 10.23 2.16 -20.49
N ALA A 311 10.92 1.36 -19.66
CA ALA A 311 10.34 0.14 -19.10
C ALA A 311 9.12 0.45 -18.21
N LEU A 312 9.22 1.47 -17.35
CA LEU A 312 8.10 1.94 -16.51
C LEU A 312 6.93 2.47 -17.36
N ASP A 313 7.20 3.18 -18.44
CA ASP A 313 6.19 3.74 -19.33
C ASP A 313 5.36 2.67 -20.05
N THR A 314 5.82 1.41 -20.12
CA THR A 314 5.00 0.29 -20.65
C THR A 314 3.76 -0.01 -19.80
N GLY A 315 3.74 0.44 -18.53
CA GLY A 315 2.70 0.11 -17.57
C GLY A 315 2.68 -1.35 -17.10
N ARG A 316 3.55 -2.21 -17.64
CA ARG A 316 3.67 -3.62 -17.26
C ARG A 316 4.44 -3.75 -15.94
N THR A 317 4.45 -4.95 -15.37
CA THR A 317 5.37 -5.27 -14.26
C THR A 317 6.80 -5.15 -14.78
N VAL A 318 7.63 -4.34 -14.12
CA VAL A 318 9.02 -4.12 -14.51
C VAL A 318 9.96 -4.86 -13.56
N TYR A 319 10.87 -5.64 -14.12
CA TYR A 319 11.87 -6.40 -13.38
C TYR A 319 13.25 -5.76 -13.48
N ILE A 320 13.96 -5.68 -12.35
CA ILE A 320 15.35 -5.23 -12.23
C ILE A 320 16.22 -6.40 -11.78
N ASP A 321 17.28 -6.67 -12.55
CA ASP A 321 18.22 -7.75 -12.22
C ASP A 321 19.17 -7.33 -11.10
N PHE A 322 20.06 -8.24 -10.70
CA PHE A 322 21.16 -7.96 -9.81
C PHE A 322 22.12 -6.93 -10.44
N GLY A 323 22.47 -5.89 -9.69
CA GLY A 323 23.37 -4.81 -10.09
C GLY A 323 22.99 -3.45 -9.51
N ALA A 324 23.95 -2.52 -9.52
CA ALA A 324 23.73 -1.10 -9.25
C ALA A 324 23.62 -0.32 -10.57
N TYR A 325 22.45 0.26 -10.84
CA TYR A 325 22.14 0.96 -12.07
C TYR A 325 22.16 2.47 -11.83
N ALA A 326 23.17 3.15 -12.39
CA ALA A 326 23.34 4.58 -12.20
C ALA A 326 22.24 5.39 -12.90
N ILE A 327 21.65 6.38 -12.22
CA ILE A 327 20.67 7.33 -12.75
C ILE A 327 21.24 8.73 -12.52
N LEU A 328 21.35 9.54 -13.57
CA LEU A 328 22.06 10.82 -13.50
C LEU A 328 21.09 12.00 -13.70
N ASN A 329 20.98 12.90 -12.73
CA ASN A 329 20.19 14.15 -12.74
C ASN A 329 18.66 14.02 -12.90
N ASP A 330 18.18 12.85 -13.29
CA ASP A 330 16.76 12.59 -13.57
C ASP A 330 16.03 11.94 -12.38
N GLU A 331 14.70 11.97 -12.44
CA GLU A 331 13.80 11.23 -11.54
C GLU A 331 13.06 10.15 -12.32
N LEU A 332 12.82 8.99 -11.69
CA LEU A 332 11.97 7.95 -12.27
C LEU A 332 10.51 8.16 -11.86
N GLU A 333 9.60 8.13 -12.82
CA GLU A 333 8.17 8.31 -12.61
C GLU A 333 7.40 7.00 -12.81
N ILE A 334 6.57 6.65 -11.82
CA ILE A 334 5.62 5.54 -11.92
C ILE A 334 4.21 6.11 -11.94
N ILE A 335 3.62 6.12 -13.13
CA ILE A 335 2.33 6.77 -13.42
C ILE A 335 1.21 5.77 -13.75
N THR A 336 1.49 4.48 -13.81
CA THR A 336 0.49 3.46 -14.13
C THR A 336 -0.12 2.87 -12.86
N ARG A 337 -1.45 2.84 -12.78
CA ARG A 337 -2.19 2.30 -11.63
C ARG A 337 -1.88 0.82 -11.45
N GLY A 338 -1.59 0.39 -10.22
CA GLY A 338 -1.33 -1.02 -9.90
C GLY A 338 0.00 -1.55 -10.41
N GLN A 339 0.86 -0.68 -10.97
CA GLN A 339 2.12 -1.12 -11.57
C GLN A 339 3.06 -1.69 -10.51
N ARG A 340 3.73 -2.78 -10.87
CA ARG A 340 4.71 -3.47 -10.02
C ARG A 340 6.12 -3.21 -10.52
N PHE A 341 7.04 -2.90 -9.62
CA PHE A 341 8.47 -2.75 -9.89
C PHE A 341 9.26 -3.65 -8.95
N VAL A 342 9.86 -4.70 -9.50
CA VAL A 342 10.30 -5.88 -8.75
C VAL A 342 11.78 -6.16 -9.00
N GLY A 343 12.57 -6.15 -7.95
CA GLY A 343 13.96 -6.59 -7.99
C GLY A 343 14.20 -7.95 -7.35
N VAL A 344 15.42 -8.46 -7.53
CA VAL A 344 15.84 -9.74 -6.95
C VAL A 344 16.07 -9.66 -5.44
N GLY A 345 16.18 -8.45 -4.89
CA GLY A 345 16.36 -8.16 -3.47
C GLY A 345 16.84 -6.73 -3.25
N MET A 346 16.49 -6.12 -2.10
CA MET A 346 16.99 -4.79 -1.76
C MET A 346 18.49 -4.78 -1.47
N GLY A 347 19.08 -5.91 -1.13
CA GLY A 347 20.44 -5.97 -0.59
C GLY A 347 20.42 -5.96 0.94
N PHE A 348 21.58 -5.77 1.56
CA PHE A 348 21.72 -5.79 3.02
C PHE A 348 22.92 -4.97 3.46
N GLY A 349 22.83 -4.38 4.65
CA GLY A 349 23.94 -3.72 5.33
C GLY A 349 23.67 -3.67 6.83
N TYR A 350 24.73 -3.46 7.62
CA TYR A 350 24.66 -3.47 9.08
C TYR A 350 25.21 -2.18 9.69
N THR A 351 24.63 -1.75 10.81
CA THR A 351 25.16 -0.71 11.68
C THR A 351 26.02 -1.39 12.75
N GLY A 352 27.35 -1.48 12.53
CA GLY A 352 28.26 -2.10 13.51
C GLY A 352 28.36 -1.30 14.80
N ASN A 353 28.50 -2.00 15.94
CA ASN A 353 28.53 -1.44 17.30
C ASN A 353 29.94 -1.44 17.92
N THR A 354 31.00 -1.40 17.13
CA THR A 354 32.35 -1.75 17.62
C THR A 354 33.37 -0.62 17.45
N ALA A 355 33.14 0.57 18.02
CA ALA A 355 34.25 1.50 18.27
C ALA A 355 34.59 1.47 19.77
N GLN A 356 35.78 0.98 20.11
CA GLN A 356 36.33 1.10 21.45
C GLN A 356 36.90 2.50 21.63
N TRP A 357 36.59 3.13 22.77
CA TRP A 357 37.31 4.30 23.24
C TRP A 357 38.71 3.87 23.69
N VAL A 358 39.75 4.25 22.95
CA VAL A 358 41.15 4.03 23.36
C VAL A 358 41.87 5.37 23.36
N ASN A 359 42.33 5.83 24.53
CA ASN A 359 43.16 7.02 24.71
C ASN A 359 42.60 8.34 24.11
N GLY A 360 41.32 8.63 24.32
CA GLY A 360 40.74 9.93 23.92
C GLY A 360 40.61 10.14 22.40
N ALA A 361 40.83 9.09 21.59
CA ALA A 361 40.60 9.09 20.17
C ALA A 361 39.70 7.91 19.78
N ILE A 362 38.75 8.16 18.88
CA ILE A 362 37.97 7.10 18.25
C ILE A 362 38.92 6.42 17.26
N THR A 363 39.29 5.16 17.52
CA THR A 363 39.89 4.33 16.47
C THR A 363 38.75 3.91 15.54
N PRO A 364 38.77 4.29 14.25
CA PRO A 364 37.76 3.82 13.32
C PRO A 364 37.91 2.30 13.20
N SER A 365 36.97 1.53 13.74
CA SER A 365 36.73 0.20 13.20
C SER A 365 35.76 0.39 12.03
N TRP A 366 35.96 -0.41 10.99
CA TRP A 366 35.33 -0.36 9.67
C TRP A 366 33.81 -0.64 9.65
N SER A 367 33.04 -0.09 10.60
CA SER A 367 31.61 -0.35 10.72
C SER A 367 30.85 0.72 11.52
N SER A 368 30.30 1.72 10.82
CA SER A 368 29.16 2.59 11.20
C SER A 368 28.95 3.68 10.13
N PRO A 369 27.71 4.12 9.80
CA PRO A 369 26.46 3.41 9.53
C PRO A 369 26.34 2.95 8.04
N VAL A 370 25.78 1.76 7.74
CA VAL A 370 25.34 1.28 6.39
C VAL A 370 26.30 1.47 5.18
N PHE A 371 27.61 1.67 5.38
CA PHE A 371 28.56 1.77 4.25
C PHE A 371 28.99 0.42 3.68
N ASN A 372 28.84 -0.66 4.43
CA ASN A 372 29.01 -2.03 3.94
C ASN A 372 27.73 -2.54 3.24
N TRP A 373 26.97 -1.65 2.58
CA TRP A 373 25.78 -2.07 1.84
C TRP A 373 26.19 -2.95 0.68
N GLN A 374 25.64 -4.16 0.67
CA GLN A 374 25.78 -5.09 -0.44
C GLN A 374 24.61 -4.89 -1.38
N ASP A 375 24.90 -4.34 -2.55
CA ASP A 375 23.90 -4.12 -3.59
C ASP A 375 23.34 -5.46 -4.10
N ALA A 376 22.04 -5.48 -4.31
CA ALA A 376 21.36 -6.50 -5.10
C ALA A 376 20.68 -5.80 -6.29
N SER A 377 19.38 -5.52 -6.25
CA SER A 377 18.73 -4.66 -7.25
C SER A 377 18.74 -3.21 -6.80
N THR A 378 19.77 -2.44 -7.20
CA THR A 378 19.97 -1.06 -6.74
C THR A 378 19.78 -0.05 -7.86
N LEU A 379 18.98 0.99 -7.60
CA LEU A 379 18.95 2.23 -8.35
C LEU A 379 19.88 3.24 -7.68
N LEU A 380 20.98 3.61 -8.33
CA LEU A 380 22.01 4.48 -7.78
C LEU A 380 21.90 5.89 -8.37
N PHE A 381 21.34 6.83 -7.64
CA PHE A 381 21.14 8.20 -8.08
C PHE A 381 22.40 9.04 -7.91
N LYS A 382 22.77 9.77 -8.97
CA LYS A 382 23.98 10.61 -9.09
C LYS A 382 23.61 12.00 -9.59
N GLY A 383 24.48 12.97 -9.31
CA GLY A 383 24.33 14.34 -9.80
C GLY A 383 23.33 15.16 -8.98
N VAL A 384 22.55 16.01 -9.64
CA VAL A 384 21.64 16.97 -9.00
C VAL A 384 20.22 16.76 -9.53
N GLY A 385 19.29 16.43 -8.64
CA GLY A 385 17.88 16.26 -8.99
C GLY A 385 17.18 17.59 -9.23
N THR A 386 16.22 17.61 -10.16
CA THR A 386 15.46 18.83 -10.48
C THR A 386 14.40 19.12 -9.43
N LYS A 387 14.50 20.27 -8.74
CA LYS A 387 13.52 20.69 -7.72
C LYS A 387 12.25 21.26 -8.37
N ARG A 388 11.08 20.83 -7.88
CA ARG A 388 9.74 21.30 -8.32
C ARG A 388 8.78 21.43 -7.14
N ILE A 389 7.77 22.28 -7.24
CA ILE A 389 6.66 22.28 -6.28
C ILE A 389 5.89 20.97 -6.43
N ARG A 390 5.78 20.20 -5.34
CA ARG A 390 5.14 18.87 -5.33
C ARG A 390 4.09 18.69 -4.24
N THR A 391 4.03 19.62 -3.30
CA THR A 391 3.19 19.52 -2.11
C THR A 391 2.38 20.80 -1.92
N ARG A 392 1.35 20.73 -1.07
CA ARG A 392 0.50 21.84 -0.62
C ARG A 392 0.30 21.80 0.89
N ILE A 393 1.39 21.70 1.64
CA ILE A 393 1.44 21.58 3.09
C ILE A 393 0.97 22.89 3.73
N ARG A 394 1.62 24.01 3.37
CA ARG A 394 1.28 25.32 3.94
C ARG A 394 -0.08 25.77 3.45
N HIS A 395 -0.94 26.22 4.37
CA HIS A 395 -2.13 26.97 3.98
C HIS A 395 -1.70 28.30 3.34
N ARG A 396 -2.36 28.66 2.23
CA ARG A 396 -2.18 29.92 1.52
C ARG A 396 -3.56 30.57 1.40
N ALA A 397 -3.73 31.79 1.87
CA ALA A 397 -4.96 32.57 1.70
C ALA A 397 -4.97 33.35 0.38
N SER A 398 -3.79 33.62 -0.19
CA SER A 398 -3.63 34.40 -1.41
C SER A 398 -2.36 34.02 -2.20
N ALA A 399 -2.19 34.64 -3.37
CA ALA A 399 -0.98 34.50 -4.18
C ALA A 399 0.29 35.03 -3.49
N ALA A 400 0.15 35.96 -2.55
CA ALA A 400 1.27 36.55 -1.82
C ALA A 400 1.85 35.60 -0.75
N ASP A 401 1.08 34.60 -0.33
CA ASP A 401 1.55 33.64 0.67
C ASP A 401 2.60 32.69 0.06
N PRO A 402 3.67 32.39 0.82
CA PRO A 402 4.80 31.61 0.31
C PRO A 402 4.35 30.22 -0.12
N GLN A 403 4.91 29.76 -1.23
CA GLN A 403 4.77 28.38 -1.67
C GLN A 403 5.49 27.41 -0.74
N ASP A 404 5.15 26.13 -0.87
CA ASP A 404 5.98 25.06 -0.33
C ASP A 404 7.37 25.09 -0.98
N SER A 405 8.38 24.59 -0.26
CA SER A 405 9.73 24.52 -0.82
C SER A 405 9.76 23.47 -1.94
N PRO A 406 10.31 23.80 -3.14
CA PRO A 406 10.49 22.82 -4.21
C PRO A 406 11.32 21.62 -3.76
N LEU A 407 10.94 20.41 -4.18
CA LEU A 407 11.59 19.14 -3.86
C LEU A 407 12.11 18.45 -5.13
N SER A 408 13.34 17.94 -5.07
CA SER A 408 13.84 16.92 -6.02
C SER A 408 13.59 15.51 -5.49
N VAL A 409 13.26 14.58 -6.39
CA VAL A 409 12.82 13.22 -6.04
C VAL A 409 13.64 12.23 -6.86
N ALA A 410 13.99 11.08 -6.27
CA ALA A 410 14.65 9.99 -6.99
C ALA A 410 13.61 9.07 -7.67
N LEU A 411 12.71 8.46 -6.89
CA LEU A 411 11.59 7.64 -7.36
C LEU A 411 10.25 8.30 -7.02
N ASN A 412 9.48 8.69 -8.04
CA ASN A 412 8.25 9.48 -7.93
C ASN A 412 7.02 8.64 -8.28
N ILE A 413 6.25 8.23 -7.28
CA ILE A 413 5.03 7.43 -7.41
C ILE A 413 3.82 8.35 -7.51
N GLN A 414 3.15 8.28 -8.66
CA GLN A 414 2.07 9.20 -9.04
C GLN A 414 0.80 8.50 -9.53
N ASN A 415 0.59 7.24 -9.13
CA ASN A 415 -0.70 6.57 -9.28
C ASN A 415 -0.96 5.56 -8.16
N ASP A 416 -2.21 5.14 -8.01
CA ASP A 416 -2.67 4.28 -6.93
C ASP A 416 -2.23 2.82 -7.14
N GLY A 417 -2.08 2.08 -6.03
CA GLY A 417 -1.85 0.64 -6.03
C GLY A 417 -0.46 0.22 -6.49
N VAL A 418 0.48 1.15 -6.66
CA VAL A 418 1.85 0.85 -7.07
C VAL A 418 2.53 -0.03 -6.03
N GLN A 419 3.26 -1.04 -6.49
CA GLN A 419 3.96 -1.99 -5.63
C GLN A 419 5.44 -2.02 -5.98
N ILE A 420 6.30 -1.73 -5.01
CA ILE A 420 7.75 -1.81 -5.14
C ILE A 420 8.25 -2.95 -4.26
N GLU A 421 9.00 -3.89 -4.85
CA GLU A 421 9.41 -5.10 -4.17
C GLU A 421 10.88 -5.40 -4.41
N GLY A 422 11.68 -5.59 -3.36
CA GLY A 422 13.05 -6.11 -3.51
C GLY A 422 14.00 -5.17 -4.26
N VAL A 423 13.91 -3.85 -4.04
CA VAL A 423 14.77 -2.84 -4.70
C VAL A 423 15.38 -1.92 -3.65
N ALA A 424 16.63 -1.50 -3.85
CA ALA A 424 17.26 -0.40 -3.11
C ALA A 424 17.32 0.88 -3.95
N ILE A 425 16.97 2.00 -3.32
CA ILE A 425 17.10 3.36 -3.87
C ILE A 425 18.27 3.98 -3.10
N ARG A 426 19.39 4.20 -3.77
CA ARG A 426 20.62 4.69 -3.14
C ARG A 426 21.04 6.02 -3.72
N LEU A 427 21.44 6.92 -2.83
CA LEU A 427 22.16 8.12 -3.20
C LEU A 427 23.65 7.82 -3.31
N TYR A 428 24.29 8.23 -4.40
CA TYR A 428 25.73 8.12 -4.53
C TYR A 428 26.44 9.17 -3.67
N VAL A 429 27.37 8.74 -2.82
CA VAL A 429 28.20 9.58 -1.97
C VAL A 429 29.65 9.49 -2.46
N GLU A 430 30.29 10.63 -2.68
CA GLU A 430 31.66 10.67 -3.20
C GLU A 430 32.67 10.22 -2.13
N PRO A 431 33.68 9.40 -2.49
CA PRO A 431 34.84 9.15 -1.64
C PRO A 431 35.75 10.41 -1.54
N PRO A 432 36.68 10.49 -0.56
CA PRO A 432 37.65 11.55 -0.43
C PRO A 432 38.44 11.78 -1.70
N ALA A 433 38.67 13.05 -2.02
CA ALA A 433 39.62 13.43 -3.04
C ALA A 433 41.02 12.86 -2.68
N GLY A 434 41.49 11.88 -3.46
CA GLY A 434 42.80 11.25 -3.29
C GLY A 434 42.90 10.11 -2.25
N GLY A 435 41.79 9.70 -1.62
CA GLY A 435 41.73 8.50 -0.76
C GLY A 435 41.37 7.23 -1.54
N PRO A 436 41.51 6.03 -0.95
CA PRO A 436 40.96 4.82 -1.55
C PRO A 436 39.44 4.97 -1.70
N ALA A 437 38.86 4.46 -2.80
CA ALA A 437 37.43 4.58 -3.10
C ALA A 437 36.49 3.98 -2.04
N SER A 438 37.05 3.27 -1.05
CA SER A 438 36.35 2.63 0.08
C SER A 438 36.27 3.49 1.34
N GLU A 439 36.98 4.62 1.42
CA GLU A 439 36.92 5.52 2.57
C GLU A 439 36.00 6.70 2.23
N LEU A 440 35.30 7.27 3.21
CA LEU A 440 34.54 8.52 3.09
C LEU A 440 35.29 9.64 3.80
N THR A 441 35.13 10.90 3.38
CA THR A 441 35.75 12.03 4.09
C THR A 441 35.15 12.12 5.50
N ASP A 442 35.90 12.55 6.52
CA ASP A 442 35.30 12.81 7.85
C ASP A 442 34.56 14.17 7.90
N SER A 443 33.83 14.52 6.84
CA SER A 443 33.11 15.79 6.73
C SER A 443 31.60 15.57 6.77
N VAL A 444 30.92 16.26 7.70
CA VAL A 444 29.45 16.28 7.80
C VAL A 444 28.77 16.90 6.57
N ASP A 445 29.53 17.66 5.77
CA ASP A 445 29.03 18.29 4.55
C ASP A 445 29.06 17.35 3.32
N ASN A 446 29.67 16.16 3.42
CA ASN A 446 29.68 15.19 2.33
C ASN A 446 28.34 14.43 2.25
N LEU A 447 27.35 15.11 1.69
CA LEU A 447 26.01 14.56 1.52
C LEU A 447 25.82 13.80 0.20
N GLY A 448 26.85 13.67 -0.64
CA GLY A 448 26.73 13.01 -1.95
C GLY A 448 25.83 13.76 -2.94
N ALA A 449 25.22 13.02 -3.87
CA ALA A 449 24.31 13.53 -4.89
C ALA A 449 23.17 14.40 -4.30
N ASP A 450 22.71 15.42 -5.02
CA ASP A 450 21.79 16.41 -4.45
C ASP A 450 20.33 16.08 -4.77
N TYR A 451 19.73 15.24 -3.92
CA TYR A 451 18.31 14.87 -3.97
C TYR A 451 17.63 15.11 -2.62
N ASP A 452 16.43 15.68 -2.63
CA ASP A 452 15.67 15.95 -1.41
C ASP A 452 14.95 14.70 -0.88
N VAL A 453 14.40 13.88 -1.78
CA VAL A 453 13.59 12.71 -1.44
C VAL A 453 14.01 11.45 -2.21
N GLY A 454 14.14 10.32 -1.51
CA GLY A 454 14.35 9.01 -2.13
C GLY A 454 13.10 8.51 -2.85
N ILE A 455 12.07 8.15 -2.11
CA ILE A 455 10.78 7.68 -2.64
C ILE A 455 9.68 8.68 -2.27
N PHE A 456 9.06 9.30 -3.27
CA PHE A 456 7.93 10.20 -3.08
C PHE A 456 6.62 9.49 -3.44
N ILE A 457 5.69 9.39 -2.50
CA ILE A 457 4.35 8.83 -2.69
C ILE A 457 3.35 9.99 -2.73
N GLY A 458 2.90 10.38 -3.93
CA GLY A 458 2.12 11.60 -4.12
C GLY A 458 0.61 11.43 -3.94
N SER A 459 0.05 11.56 -2.74
CA SER A 459 -1.40 11.45 -2.46
C SER A 459 -2.07 10.32 -3.26
N ARG A 460 -1.55 9.09 -3.08
CA ARG A 460 -1.94 7.84 -3.77
C ARG A 460 -2.35 6.74 -2.79
N LEU A 461 -3.44 6.06 -3.11
CA LEU A 461 -3.96 4.96 -2.30
C LEU A 461 -3.22 3.65 -2.56
N GLY A 462 -3.16 2.78 -1.56
CA GLY A 462 -2.79 1.37 -1.72
C GLY A 462 -1.35 1.12 -2.18
N VAL A 463 -0.46 2.08 -2.00
CA VAL A 463 0.96 1.91 -2.36
C VAL A 463 1.63 0.95 -1.39
N SER A 464 2.33 -0.06 -1.92
CA SER A 464 3.02 -1.08 -1.12
C SER A 464 4.52 -1.07 -1.41
N LEU A 465 5.33 -0.97 -0.36
CA LEU A 465 6.78 -1.13 -0.38
C LEU A 465 7.13 -2.39 0.41
N ARG A 466 7.71 -3.40 -0.23
CA ARG A 466 8.05 -4.68 0.40
C ARG A 466 9.50 -5.05 0.18
N ARG A 467 10.27 -5.22 1.25
CA ARG A 467 11.72 -5.46 1.16
C ARG A 467 12.37 -4.38 0.28
N VAL A 468 12.13 -3.12 0.61
CA VAL A 468 12.65 -1.95 -0.11
C VAL A 468 13.62 -1.22 0.81
N ALA A 469 14.77 -0.84 0.29
CA ALA A 469 15.71 0.01 1.01
C ALA A 469 15.78 1.40 0.37
N SER A 470 15.84 2.46 1.18
CA SER A 470 16.20 3.81 0.73
C SER A 470 17.35 4.30 1.59
N ILE A 471 18.50 4.59 0.96
CA ILE A 471 19.75 4.84 1.69
C ILE A 471 20.49 6.00 1.06
N GLY A 472 20.84 6.98 1.88
CA GLY A 472 21.70 8.08 1.49
C GLY A 472 21.31 9.37 2.19
N TYR A 473 22.07 10.44 1.98
CA TYR A 473 21.85 11.68 2.72
C TYR A 473 20.82 12.57 2.04
N PHE A 474 19.60 12.05 1.84
CA PHE A 474 18.50 12.83 1.27
C PHE A 474 18.16 14.05 2.14
N ARG A 475 18.04 15.22 1.50
CA ARG A 475 17.97 16.51 2.23
C ARG A 475 16.66 16.69 3.00
N MET A 476 15.62 15.91 2.67
CA MET A 476 14.31 15.95 3.32
C MET A 476 13.87 14.59 3.87
N ALA A 477 13.78 13.54 3.05
CA ALA A 477 13.40 12.22 3.54
C ALA A 477 13.88 11.08 2.63
N GLU A 478 14.12 9.91 3.21
CA GLU A 478 14.27 8.68 2.44
C GLU A 478 12.95 8.30 1.77
N ILE A 479 11.86 8.29 2.55
CA ILE A 479 10.50 8.06 2.05
C ILE A 479 9.59 9.20 2.47
N TRP A 480 8.91 9.81 1.50
CA TRP A 480 7.96 10.90 1.70
C TRP A 480 6.56 10.46 1.27
N GLY A 481 5.63 10.38 2.22
CA GLY A 481 4.20 10.23 1.95
C GLY A 481 3.52 11.60 1.93
N ASP A 482 3.06 12.04 0.77
CA ASP A 482 2.33 13.30 0.62
C ASP A 482 0.82 13.08 0.76
N ASN A 483 0.16 13.82 1.66
CA ASN A 483 -1.30 13.89 1.75
C ASN A 483 -1.80 15.34 1.61
N THR A 484 -1.43 16.02 0.52
CA THR A 484 -1.74 17.44 0.34
C THR A 484 -2.56 17.75 -0.91
N GLN A 485 -2.87 16.76 -1.75
CA GLN A 485 -3.76 16.96 -2.89
C GLN A 485 -5.17 17.38 -2.42
N SER A 486 -5.80 18.32 -3.14
CA SER A 486 -7.20 18.72 -2.94
C SER A 486 -8.10 18.17 -4.04
N GLU A 487 -9.39 17.93 -3.72
CA GLU A 487 -10.39 17.49 -4.70
C GLU A 487 -10.72 18.56 -5.75
N LEU A 488 -10.43 19.83 -5.43
CA LEU A 488 -10.80 21.01 -6.19
C LEU A 488 -9.62 21.63 -6.96
N THR A 489 -8.42 21.04 -6.86
CA THR A 489 -7.21 21.53 -7.54
C THR A 489 -6.71 20.52 -8.58
N PRO A 490 -6.08 20.99 -9.68
CA PRO A 490 -5.45 20.10 -10.64
C PRO A 490 -4.25 19.38 -10.00
N ARG A 491 -3.89 18.23 -10.56
CA ARG A 491 -2.66 17.51 -10.18
C ARG A 491 -1.46 18.30 -10.69
N PHE A 492 -0.31 18.09 -10.06
CA PHE A 492 0.94 18.67 -10.58
C PHE A 492 1.31 18.04 -11.93
N SER A 493 2.14 18.74 -12.69
CA SER A 493 2.64 18.24 -13.98
C SER A 493 3.90 17.40 -13.81
N SER A 494 3.98 16.36 -14.64
CA SER A 494 5.18 15.58 -14.89
C SER A 494 6.29 16.45 -15.47
N PRO A 495 7.57 16.16 -15.18
CA PRO A 495 8.73 16.69 -15.89
C PRO A 495 8.63 16.53 -17.41
N ARG A 496 7.88 15.52 -17.86
CA ARG A 496 7.70 15.17 -19.27
C ARG A 496 6.53 15.92 -19.94
N GLY A 497 5.90 16.88 -19.25
CA GLY A 497 4.98 17.85 -19.86
C GLY A 497 3.49 17.49 -19.84
N PHE A 498 3.07 16.46 -19.11
CA PHE A 498 1.66 16.09 -18.94
C PHE A 498 1.22 16.18 -17.47
N GLU A 499 -0.08 16.30 -17.20
CA GLU A 499 -0.61 16.29 -15.82
C GLU A 499 -0.61 14.86 -15.24
N TYR A 500 -0.22 14.69 -13.96
CA TYR A 500 -0.28 13.37 -13.33
C TYR A 500 -1.71 12.82 -13.28
N PRO A 501 -1.88 11.49 -13.40
CA PRO A 501 -3.20 10.89 -13.39
C PRO A 501 -3.93 11.13 -12.06
N GLN A 502 -5.26 11.18 -12.12
CA GLN A 502 -6.09 11.50 -10.96
C GLN A 502 -6.06 10.41 -9.88
N GLY A 503 -5.94 9.13 -10.26
CA GLY A 503 -6.16 7.99 -9.35
C GLY A 503 -7.66 7.68 -9.16
N VAL A 504 -7.95 6.66 -8.34
CA VAL A 504 -9.28 6.28 -7.86
C VAL A 504 -9.82 7.34 -6.91
N ALA A 505 -9.00 7.73 -5.94
CA ALA A 505 -9.33 8.79 -5.02
C ALA A 505 -8.70 10.09 -5.47
N ARG A 506 -9.46 11.17 -5.30
CA ARG A 506 -9.01 12.52 -5.65
C ARG A 506 -7.98 13.07 -4.65
N THR A 507 -7.97 12.55 -3.41
CA THR A 507 -7.05 12.90 -2.33
C THR A 507 -6.78 11.68 -1.46
N GLY A 508 -5.82 11.78 -0.54
CA GLY A 508 -5.55 10.73 0.44
C GLY A 508 -4.36 9.83 0.10
N GLY A 509 -3.98 8.98 1.05
CA GLY A 509 -2.98 7.93 0.87
C GLY A 509 -3.29 6.63 1.62
N ASP A 510 -4.58 6.35 1.78
CA ASP A 510 -5.09 5.21 2.55
C ASP A 510 -4.59 3.86 2.02
N GLY A 511 -4.38 2.91 2.93
CA GLY A 511 -3.96 1.53 2.63
C GLY A 511 -2.49 1.40 2.24
N CYS A 512 -1.64 2.38 2.58
CA CYS A 512 -0.21 2.28 2.35
C CYS A 512 0.42 1.21 3.25
N LEU A 513 1.22 0.31 2.66
CA LEU A 513 1.92 -0.76 3.37
C LEU A 513 3.42 -0.64 3.18
N MET A 514 4.16 -0.59 4.28
CA MET A 514 5.61 -0.78 4.33
C MET A 514 5.90 -2.08 5.08
N ASP A 515 6.50 -3.05 4.40
CA ASP A 515 6.85 -4.36 4.97
C ASP A 515 8.33 -4.65 4.74
N GLN A 516 9.09 -4.87 5.81
CA GLN A 516 10.55 -5.06 5.76
C GLN A 516 11.26 -3.92 5.01
N VAL A 517 10.81 -2.68 5.22
CA VAL A 517 11.45 -1.49 4.65
C VAL A 517 12.64 -1.07 5.50
N PHE A 518 13.74 -0.73 4.84
CA PHE A 518 14.96 -0.23 5.46
C PHE A 518 15.23 1.21 5.03
N THR A 519 15.46 2.13 5.97
CA THR A 519 15.89 3.49 5.64
C THR A 519 17.13 3.89 6.42
N ALA A 520 18.05 4.67 5.82
CA ALA A 520 19.21 5.18 6.52
C ALA A 520 19.89 6.37 5.81
N GLY A 521 19.91 7.52 6.47
CA GLY A 521 20.74 8.66 6.08
C GLY A 521 19.96 9.96 5.90
N GLY A 522 18.78 9.88 5.31
CA GLY A 522 17.95 11.06 5.06
C GLY A 522 17.59 11.81 6.33
N ARG A 523 17.35 13.12 6.19
CA ARG A 523 16.91 13.98 7.32
C ARG A 523 15.72 13.39 8.07
N TRP A 524 14.76 12.83 7.33
CA TRP A 524 13.76 11.90 7.85
C TRP A 524 13.93 10.51 7.24
N GLY A 525 13.87 9.46 8.05
CA GLY A 525 13.79 8.09 7.52
C GLY A 525 12.44 7.85 6.82
N VAL A 526 11.34 8.22 7.45
CA VAL A 526 10.02 8.25 6.80
C VAL A 526 9.31 9.52 7.26
N ASN A 527 8.77 10.27 6.31
CA ASN A 527 8.00 11.47 6.57
C ASN A 527 6.63 11.37 5.91
N ILE A 528 5.58 11.22 6.70
CA ILE A 528 4.19 11.29 6.24
C ILE A 528 3.66 12.70 6.55
N GLN A 529 3.45 13.49 5.50
CA GLN A 529 3.11 14.90 5.62
C GLN A 529 1.86 15.22 4.80
N GLY A 530 0.80 15.57 5.51
CA GLY A 530 -0.42 16.16 4.98
C GLY A 530 -0.49 17.68 5.14
N ALA A 531 -1.63 18.23 4.75
CA ALA A 531 -1.89 19.66 4.83
C ALA A 531 -1.91 20.16 6.27
N LYS A 532 -1.34 21.35 6.49
CA LYS A 532 -1.46 22.11 7.73
C LYS A 532 -2.63 23.09 7.63
N PRO A 533 -3.33 23.34 8.75
CA PRO A 533 -4.36 24.38 8.82
C PRO A 533 -3.72 25.77 8.61
N ALA A 534 -4.57 26.78 8.44
CA ALA A 534 -4.13 28.17 8.53
C ALA A 534 -3.43 28.42 9.86
N THR A 535 -2.44 29.33 9.88
CA THR A 535 -1.67 29.66 11.09
C THR A 535 -2.60 29.97 12.27
N GLY A 536 -2.42 29.27 13.39
CA GLY A 536 -3.26 29.39 14.59
C GLY A 536 -4.57 28.59 14.56
N GLY A 537 -4.90 27.95 13.44
CA GLY A 537 -6.08 27.08 13.29
C GLY A 537 -5.79 25.62 13.65
N THR A 538 -6.85 24.85 13.90
CA THR A 538 -6.80 23.42 14.25
C THR A 538 -7.52 22.51 13.25
N ASP A 539 -8.25 23.07 12.28
CA ASP A 539 -9.06 22.37 11.28
C ASP A 539 -8.95 23.06 9.91
N TYR A 540 -9.58 22.50 8.88
CA TYR A 540 -9.87 23.15 7.61
C TYR A 540 -10.55 24.51 7.88
N GLY A 541 -9.84 25.58 7.53
CA GLY A 541 -10.23 26.95 7.83
C GLY A 541 -10.68 27.70 6.59
N PRO A 542 -10.16 28.92 6.34
CA PRO A 542 -10.53 29.71 5.17
C PRO A 542 -10.10 29.01 3.87
N ALA A 543 -10.67 29.46 2.76
CA ALA A 543 -10.33 28.98 1.42
C ALA A 543 -8.81 28.97 1.18
N TYR A 544 -8.34 27.95 0.46
CA TYR A 544 -6.95 27.74 0.09
C TYR A 544 -6.69 28.29 -1.32
N TYR A 545 -5.66 29.12 -1.48
CA TYR A 545 -5.21 29.64 -2.75
C TYR A 545 -4.31 28.64 -3.49
N ASP A 546 -4.79 28.12 -4.62
CA ASP A 546 -4.03 27.21 -5.48
C ASP A 546 -3.37 27.95 -6.64
N GLN A 547 -2.07 27.76 -6.80
CA GLN A 547 -1.28 28.46 -7.81
C GLN A 547 -1.57 28.01 -9.24
N LEU A 548 -1.92 26.74 -9.44
CA LEU A 548 -2.19 26.20 -10.78
C LEU A 548 -3.53 26.69 -11.31
N ARG A 549 -4.52 26.89 -10.42
CA ARG A 549 -5.80 27.53 -10.78
C ARG A 549 -5.70 29.05 -10.85
N GLY A 550 -4.84 29.66 -10.03
CA GLY A 550 -4.73 31.11 -9.90
C GLY A 550 -5.83 31.74 -9.04
N GLU A 551 -6.58 30.95 -8.26
CA GLU A 551 -7.72 31.39 -7.43
C GLU A 551 -7.80 30.63 -6.09
N THR A 552 -8.66 31.09 -5.20
CA THR A 552 -8.99 30.38 -3.95
C THR A 552 -10.07 29.32 -4.17
N VAL A 553 -9.90 28.17 -3.51
CA VAL A 553 -10.87 27.06 -3.48
C VAL A 553 -11.16 26.66 -2.04
N ALA A 554 -12.27 25.95 -1.79
CA ALA A 554 -12.51 25.39 -0.45
C ALA A 554 -11.35 24.47 -0.04
N ASP A 555 -10.83 24.64 1.18
CA ASP A 555 -9.69 23.85 1.64
C ASP A 555 -10.12 22.39 1.86
N THR A 556 -9.69 21.56 0.92
CA THR A 556 -10.00 20.13 0.84
C THR A 556 -8.72 19.32 0.66
N ARG A 557 -7.59 19.87 1.10
CA ARG A 557 -6.28 19.22 0.97
C ARG A 557 -6.21 18.01 1.91
N GLY A 558 -5.90 16.84 1.34
CA GLY A 558 -5.75 15.59 2.08
C GLY A 558 -7.04 15.05 2.70
N LEU A 559 -8.22 15.44 2.18
CA LEU A 559 -9.54 15.11 2.77
C LEU A 559 -9.65 13.65 3.21
N TRP A 560 -9.32 12.70 2.33
CA TRP A 560 -9.53 11.27 2.59
C TRP A 560 -8.56 10.70 3.64
N GLY A 561 -7.49 11.44 3.96
CA GLY A 561 -6.57 11.10 5.03
C GLY A 561 -5.41 10.20 4.60
N TRP A 562 -4.85 9.47 5.56
CA TRP A 562 -3.77 8.50 5.34
C TRP A 562 -4.07 7.25 6.17
N SER A 563 -5.28 6.72 5.99
CA SER A 563 -5.85 5.66 6.81
C SER A 563 -5.27 4.29 6.51
N ASP A 564 -5.36 3.36 7.46
CA ASP A 564 -4.91 1.98 7.28
C ASP A 564 -3.42 1.87 6.86
N PHE A 565 -2.60 2.84 7.27
CA PHE A 565 -1.16 2.82 7.05
C PHE A 565 -0.49 1.82 7.99
N GLN A 566 0.29 0.92 7.41
CA GLN A 566 0.95 -0.16 8.15
C GLN A 566 2.45 -0.16 7.90
N MET A 567 3.23 -0.24 8.98
CA MET A 567 4.65 -0.55 8.96
C MET A 567 4.87 -1.86 9.71
N ILE A 568 5.45 -2.85 9.05
CA ILE A 568 5.63 -4.19 9.59
C ILE A 568 7.08 -4.63 9.38
N ASN A 569 7.75 -5.05 10.46
CA ASN A 569 9.14 -5.53 10.40
C ASN A 569 10.14 -4.53 9.78
N CYS A 570 9.82 -3.23 9.78
CA CYS A 570 10.64 -2.19 9.19
C CYS A 570 11.79 -1.77 10.12
N GLN A 571 12.91 -1.35 9.53
CA GLN A 571 14.04 -0.72 10.21
C GLN A 571 14.21 0.69 9.66
N ILE A 572 13.78 1.68 10.43
CA ILE A 572 13.68 3.07 9.99
C ILE A 572 14.75 3.87 10.70
N PHE A 573 15.83 4.18 9.97
CA PHE A 573 16.94 4.97 10.50
C PHE A 573 16.97 6.36 9.88
N GLY A 574 16.98 7.39 10.73
CA GLY A 574 16.92 8.79 10.34
C GLY A 574 18.15 9.60 10.76
N GLY A 575 18.53 10.57 9.94
CA GLY A 575 19.60 11.53 10.24
C GLY A 575 20.98 10.91 10.46
N THR A 576 21.16 9.61 10.16
CA THR A 576 22.43 8.91 10.36
C THR A 576 23.47 9.41 9.37
N HIS A 577 24.69 9.68 9.83
CA HIS A 577 25.77 10.17 8.97
C HIS A 577 27.07 9.39 9.22
N HIS A 578 27.95 9.28 8.22
CA HIS A 578 29.21 8.50 8.31
C HIS A 578 30.14 9.02 9.40
N THR A 579 30.16 10.33 9.61
CA THR A 579 30.94 10.99 10.67
C THR A 579 30.35 10.80 12.07
N ARG A 580 29.12 10.25 12.20
CA ARG A 580 28.33 10.23 13.45
C ARG A 580 27.95 11.60 14.01
N LYS A 581 28.26 12.68 13.29
CA LYS A 581 27.76 14.03 13.59
C LYS A 581 26.36 14.18 12.99
N ARG A 582 25.43 14.74 13.76
CA ARG A 582 24.10 15.05 13.21
C ARG A 582 24.16 16.21 12.23
N LEU A 583 23.30 16.15 11.22
CA LEU A 583 23.15 17.23 10.24
C LEU A 583 22.56 18.50 10.87
N PHE A 584 21.61 18.32 11.79
CA PHE A 584 20.94 19.40 12.48
C PHE A 584 20.96 19.15 13.98
N ASP A 585 21.45 20.12 14.75
CA ASP A 585 21.38 20.11 16.20
C ASP A 585 20.00 20.54 16.69
N MET A 586 19.70 20.21 17.95
CA MET A 586 18.48 20.68 18.61
C MET A 586 18.50 22.21 18.74
N LYS A 587 17.35 22.87 18.51
CA LYS A 587 17.26 24.33 18.62
C LYS A 587 17.34 24.78 20.07
N ALA A 588 17.77 26.03 20.29
CA ALA A 588 17.92 26.61 21.62
C ALA A 588 16.60 26.68 22.42
N SER A 589 15.48 26.88 21.73
CA SER A 589 14.12 26.86 22.29
C SER A 589 13.31 25.74 21.63
N PRO A 590 13.49 24.48 22.08
CA PRO A 590 12.92 23.31 21.43
C PRO A 590 11.39 23.27 21.47
N SER A 591 10.76 23.02 20.32
CA SER A 591 9.31 22.83 20.16
C SER A 591 9.03 21.55 19.36
N VAL A 592 8.33 20.58 19.97
CA VAL A 592 7.92 19.34 19.28
C VAL A 592 7.04 19.67 18.06
N ALA A 593 6.20 20.71 18.16
CA ALA A 593 5.28 21.10 17.10
C ALA A 593 6.00 21.81 15.94
N ASP A 594 6.95 22.70 16.24
CA ASP A 594 7.51 23.61 15.23
C ASP A 594 8.84 23.14 14.66
N ASP A 595 9.63 22.38 15.42
CA ASP A 595 11.00 21.99 15.06
C ASP A 595 11.09 20.72 14.21
N TRP A 596 10.02 20.36 13.51
CA TRP A 596 9.99 19.19 12.61
C TRP A 596 11.13 19.20 11.56
N ASP A 597 11.72 20.37 11.30
CA ASP A 597 12.86 20.52 10.42
C ASP A 597 14.17 19.98 11.01
N VAL A 598 14.30 19.61 12.28
CA VAL A 598 15.58 19.05 12.79
C VAL A 598 15.79 17.58 12.40
N GLY A 599 14.76 16.89 11.89
CA GLY A 599 14.86 15.53 11.37
C GLY A 599 14.68 14.43 12.43
N GLY A 600 14.53 13.19 11.95
CA GLY A 600 14.34 12.00 12.78
C GLY A 600 14.12 10.70 12.00
N ALA A 601 13.82 9.60 12.70
CA ALA A 601 13.50 8.33 12.06
C ALA A 601 12.13 8.38 11.37
N PHE A 602 11.09 8.79 12.09
CA PHE A 602 9.72 8.78 11.61
C PHE A 602 8.97 10.05 12.02
N ASN A 603 8.30 10.69 11.08
CA ASN A 603 7.38 11.80 11.32
C ASN A 603 6.02 11.54 10.68
N ILE A 604 4.95 11.93 11.38
CA ILE A 604 3.59 11.94 10.85
C ILE A 604 2.80 13.18 11.30
N ASP A 605 2.21 13.88 10.32
CA ASP A 605 1.42 15.10 10.55
C ASP A 605 0.49 15.39 9.35
N GLY A 606 -0.83 15.50 9.56
CA GLY A 606 -1.70 15.99 8.49
C GLY A 606 -3.18 16.12 8.86
N LEU A 607 -3.89 17.05 8.23
CA LEU A 607 -5.35 17.16 8.28
C LEU A 607 -6.04 16.01 7.52
N ALA A 608 -7.24 15.65 7.98
CA ALA A 608 -8.16 14.74 7.30
C ALA A 608 -9.62 15.03 7.71
N VAL A 609 -10.59 14.63 6.89
CA VAL A 609 -12.03 14.87 7.12
C VAL A 609 -12.65 13.82 8.04
N ASN A 610 -12.29 13.86 9.32
CA ASN A 610 -12.87 12.97 10.33
C ASN A 610 -13.06 13.70 11.67
N GLY A 611 -13.66 13.05 12.67
CA GLY A 611 -13.92 13.68 13.98
C GLY A 611 -12.66 14.18 14.70
N ASN A 612 -11.48 13.65 14.38
CA ASN A 612 -10.21 14.04 14.99
C ASN A 612 -9.47 15.14 14.23
N LYS A 613 -9.93 15.49 13.02
CA LYS A 613 -9.25 16.44 12.12
C LYS A 613 -7.79 16.08 11.87
N ALA A 614 -7.49 14.79 11.84
CA ALA A 614 -6.13 14.27 11.76
C ALA A 614 -6.11 13.00 10.90
N ILE A 615 -5.03 12.77 10.14
CA ILE A 615 -4.76 11.47 9.51
C ILE A 615 -4.75 10.37 10.58
N HIS A 616 -5.26 9.17 10.30
CA HIS A 616 -5.53 8.23 11.39
C HIS A 616 -5.43 6.75 11.07
N GLY A 617 -5.42 5.88 12.09
CA GLY A 617 -5.56 4.43 11.89
C GLY A 617 -4.25 3.74 11.51
N HIS A 618 -3.13 4.19 12.07
CA HIS A 618 -1.81 3.69 11.72
C HIS A 618 -1.37 2.53 12.64
N ARG A 619 -0.66 1.55 12.08
CA ARG A 619 -0.14 0.39 12.81
C ARG A 619 1.35 0.24 12.55
N TYR A 620 2.13 0.27 13.62
CA TYR A 620 3.56 0.01 13.61
C TYR A 620 3.81 -1.28 14.37
N ILE A 621 4.26 -2.33 13.68
CA ILE A 621 4.32 -3.69 14.22
C ILE A 621 5.73 -4.25 14.05
N ASN A 622 6.37 -4.59 15.16
CA ASN A 622 7.73 -5.13 15.19
C ASN A 622 8.73 -4.26 14.41
N CYS A 623 8.54 -2.94 14.47
CA CYS A 623 9.40 -1.97 13.78
C CYS A 623 10.52 -1.51 14.70
N ARG A 624 11.69 -1.24 14.11
CA ARG A 624 12.81 -0.59 14.77
C ARG A 624 12.95 0.84 14.26
N PHE A 625 12.95 1.83 15.15
CA PHE A 625 13.15 3.23 14.85
C PHE A 625 14.41 3.70 15.55
N GLN A 626 15.34 4.31 14.81
CA GLN A 626 16.59 4.82 15.35
C GLN A 626 16.99 6.12 14.66
N SER A 627 17.55 7.08 15.37
CA SER A 627 17.92 8.36 14.76
C SER A 627 19.15 8.98 15.41
N TYR A 628 19.99 9.67 14.63
CA TYR A 628 21.02 10.57 15.17
C TYR A 628 20.50 12.02 15.28
N ALA A 629 19.39 12.33 14.62
CA ALA A 629 18.76 13.65 14.69
C ALA A 629 17.99 13.83 16.02
N PRO A 630 17.61 15.07 16.39
CA PRO A 630 16.96 15.32 17.67
C PRO A 630 15.65 14.56 17.90
N PHE A 631 14.87 14.25 16.85
CA PHE A 631 13.76 13.31 16.96
C PHE A 631 14.22 11.89 16.62
N CYS A 632 13.64 10.90 17.29
CA CYS A 632 13.55 9.55 16.75
C CYS A 632 12.17 9.36 16.10
N VAL A 633 11.09 9.33 16.87
CA VAL A 633 9.71 9.28 16.38
C VAL A 633 8.97 10.56 16.79
N ARG A 634 8.33 11.22 15.82
CA ARG A 634 7.49 12.41 16.01
C ARG A 634 6.06 12.13 15.56
N ILE A 635 5.11 12.27 16.48
CA ILE A 635 3.67 12.12 16.27
C ILE A 635 2.99 13.48 16.47
N ASP A 636 2.51 14.11 15.41
CA ASP A 636 1.83 15.41 15.50
C ASP A 636 0.33 15.27 15.27
N ARG A 637 -0.23 15.89 14.23
CA ARG A 637 -1.65 15.78 13.89
C ARG A 637 -1.91 14.43 13.25
N SER A 638 -1.98 13.39 14.09
CA SER A 638 -2.38 12.05 13.74
C SER A 638 -3.25 11.44 14.82
N ALA A 639 -4.04 10.42 14.49
CA ALA A 639 -4.88 9.74 15.46
C ALA A 639 -4.89 8.22 15.34
N ARG A 640 -5.16 7.53 16.45
CA ARG A 640 -5.20 6.04 16.51
C ARG A 640 -3.87 5.40 16.09
N ASP A 641 -2.76 6.07 16.36
CA ASP A 641 -1.41 5.53 16.18
C ASP A 641 -1.17 4.43 17.19
N ALA A 642 -0.79 3.24 16.72
CA ALA A 642 -0.55 2.11 17.61
C ALA A 642 0.77 1.40 17.31
N PHE A 643 1.65 1.39 18.30
CA PHE A 643 2.96 0.73 18.30
C PHE A 643 2.86 -0.60 19.03
N PHE A 644 3.22 -1.70 18.36
CA PHE A 644 3.16 -3.06 18.89
C PHE A 644 4.51 -3.75 18.75
N GLY A 645 5.14 -4.11 19.87
CA GLY A 645 6.43 -4.80 19.86
C GLY A 645 7.55 -4.01 19.17
N CYS A 646 7.46 -2.69 19.15
CA CYS A 646 8.43 -1.83 18.46
C CYS A 646 9.65 -1.56 19.34
N MET A 647 10.81 -1.41 18.71
CA MET A 647 12.03 -0.90 19.31
C MET A 647 12.24 0.54 18.86
N ILE A 648 12.11 1.50 19.76
CA ILE A 648 12.36 2.92 19.48
C ILE A 648 13.56 3.32 20.31
N GLU A 649 14.67 3.71 19.69
CA GLU A 649 15.90 3.97 20.43
C GLU A 649 16.69 5.15 19.88
N ASN A 650 17.41 5.81 20.77
CA ASN A 650 18.40 6.82 20.42
C ASN A 650 19.78 6.16 20.64
N PRO A 651 20.63 6.03 19.61
CA PRO A 651 21.89 5.29 19.69
C PRO A 651 22.97 6.10 20.41
N GLN A 652 22.75 6.36 21.70
CA GLN A 652 23.74 6.97 22.59
C GLN A 652 24.49 5.85 23.31
N PRO A 653 25.83 5.93 23.46
CA PRO A 653 26.62 7.17 23.59
C PRO A 653 27.46 7.61 22.36
N TYR A 654 27.15 7.19 21.13
CA TYR A 654 28.07 7.35 19.99
C TYR A 654 27.75 8.49 19.00
N VAL A 655 26.78 9.37 19.32
CA VAL A 655 26.35 10.48 18.43
C VAL A 655 26.96 11.80 18.90
N MET A 656 27.36 12.64 17.93
CA MET A 656 27.92 13.97 18.17
C MET A 656 27.00 15.07 17.63
N LYS A 657 27.12 16.26 18.23
CA LYS A 657 26.65 17.52 17.63
C LYS A 657 27.27 17.74 16.25
N HIS A 658 26.69 18.66 15.49
CA HIS A 658 27.24 19.07 14.21
C HIS A 658 28.70 19.55 14.32
N ASP A 659 29.02 20.25 15.42
CA ASP A 659 30.37 20.73 15.74
C ASP A 659 31.36 19.64 16.22
N GLY A 660 30.91 18.39 16.39
CA GLY A 660 31.72 17.28 16.89
C GLY A 660 31.69 17.08 18.41
N THR A 661 30.98 17.92 19.17
CA THR A 661 30.82 17.74 20.61
C THR A 661 30.03 16.46 20.90
N ILE A 662 30.50 15.63 21.83
CA ILE A 662 29.84 14.39 22.22
C ILE A 662 28.52 14.71 22.92
N ILE A 663 27.46 13.97 22.56
CA ILE A 663 26.18 14.03 23.25
C ILE A 663 26.20 12.94 24.34
N GLY A 664 26.11 13.35 25.60
CA GLY A 664 26.00 12.43 26.73
C GLY A 664 24.70 11.62 26.71
N GLU A 665 24.68 10.51 27.44
CA GLU A 665 23.50 9.65 27.57
C GLU A 665 22.30 10.43 28.15
N ALA A 666 21.13 10.28 27.53
CA ALA A 666 19.83 10.73 28.05
C ALA A 666 19.69 12.24 28.32
N ASP A 667 20.35 13.09 27.52
CA ASP A 667 20.25 14.54 27.65
C ASP A 667 19.05 15.13 26.88
N ALA A 668 18.01 15.52 27.62
CA ALA A 668 16.80 16.18 27.10
C ALA A 668 17.05 17.58 26.52
N THR A 669 18.24 18.15 26.68
CA THR A 669 18.66 19.40 26.01
C THR A 669 19.17 19.17 24.58
N ASN A 670 19.38 17.90 24.20
CA ASN A 670 19.94 17.51 22.92
C ASN A 670 19.03 16.60 22.07
N CYS A 671 17.96 16.03 22.63
CA CYS A 671 16.98 15.27 21.85
C CYS A 671 15.58 15.30 22.49
N PHE A 672 14.56 14.92 21.71
CA PHE A 672 13.17 14.81 22.16
C PHE A 672 12.84 13.43 22.77
N GLY A 673 13.85 12.58 23.00
CA GLY A 673 13.68 11.19 23.40
C GLY A 673 13.43 10.25 22.22
N GLY A 674 12.93 9.05 22.50
CA GLY A 674 12.57 8.04 21.50
C GLY A 674 11.26 8.36 20.78
N LEU A 675 10.19 8.62 21.52
CA LEU A 675 8.89 9.03 20.96
C LEU A 675 8.45 10.36 21.57
N ALA A 676 8.21 11.33 20.71
CA ALA A 676 7.67 12.64 21.05
C ALA A 676 6.32 12.85 20.35
N SER A 677 5.36 13.40 21.08
CA SER A 677 4.05 13.76 20.51
C SER A 677 3.69 15.21 20.78
N THR A 678 2.92 15.83 19.89
CA THR A 678 2.44 17.20 20.08
C THR A 678 1.10 17.21 20.81
N THR A 679 0.59 18.38 21.18
CA THR A 679 -0.80 18.50 21.65
C THR A 679 -1.84 18.29 20.54
N ASN A 680 -1.47 17.97 19.30
CA ASN A 680 -2.41 17.71 18.20
C ASN A 680 -2.72 16.21 17.98
N HIS A 681 -1.95 15.30 18.56
CA HIS A 681 -2.20 13.85 18.39
C HIS A 681 -3.48 13.41 19.10
N ASN A 682 -4.07 12.26 18.75
CA ASN A 682 -5.22 11.73 19.48
C ASN A 682 -5.24 10.20 19.51
N LEU A 683 -5.46 9.57 20.68
CA LEU A 683 -5.53 8.11 20.82
C LEU A 683 -4.23 7.40 20.42
N LEU A 684 -3.14 7.71 21.12
CA LEU A 684 -1.86 7.00 20.99
C LEU A 684 -1.87 5.71 21.82
N SER A 685 -1.49 4.60 21.19
CA SER A 685 -1.32 3.30 21.86
C SER A 685 0.11 2.80 21.72
N ILE A 686 0.75 2.46 22.83
CA ILE A 686 2.09 1.88 22.88
C ILE A 686 1.99 0.57 23.67
N LEU A 687 2.26 -0.55 23.02
CA LEU A 687 2.02 -1.89 23.56
C LEU A 687 3.26 -2.77 23.32
N GLU A 688 3.78 -3.38 24.39
CA GLU A 688 4.96 -4.26 24.36
C GLU A 688 6.19 -3.67 23.65
N SER A 689 6.24 -2.34 23.56
CA SER A 689 7.27 -1.62 22.81
C SER A 689 8.31 -1.05 23.76
N GLN A 690 9.59 -1.17 23.40
CA GLN A 690 10.70 -0.54 24.10
C GLN A 690 10.85 0.89 23.60
N VAL A 691 10.53 1.87 24.45
CA VAL A 691 10.51 3.29 24.08
C VAL A 691 11.08 4.13 25.22
N PRO A 692 12.24 4.80 25.06
CA PRO A 692 12.65 5.86 25.95
C PRO A 692 11.87 7.11 25.59
N PHE A 693 11.27 7.80 26.55
CA PHE A 693 10.66 9.12 26.35
C PHE A 693 11.05 10.05 27.49
N PHE A 694 10.99 11.35 27.24
CA PHE A 694 11.04 12.37 28.28
C PHE A 694 9.64 12.92 28.52
N SER A 695 9.20 13.04 29.78
CA SER A 695 7.87 13.56 30.10
C SER A 695 7.56 14.94 29.51
N THR A 696 8.60 15.76 29.29
CA THR A 696 8.47 17.10 28.69
C THR A 696 7.92 17.08 27.27
N TRP A 697 8.11 15.97 26.53
CA TRP A 697 7.86 15.88 25.09
C TRP A 697 6.80 14.84 24.70
N LEU A 698 6.21 14.16 25.69
CA LEU A 698 5.13 13.19 25.49
C LEU A 698 3.89 13.61 26.31
N PRO A 699 3.08 14.56 25.82
CA PRO A 699 1.77 14.81 26.41
C PRO A 699 0.91 13.55 26.31
N ILE A 700 0.31 13.12 27.42
CA ILE A 700 -0.63 12.00 27.45
C ILE A 700 -2.04 12.56 27.58
N LYS A 701 -2.92 12.09 26.72
CA LYS A 701 -4.32 12.50 26.63
C LYS A 701 -5.26 11.39 27.10
N TYR A 702 -6.49 11.80 27.42
CA TYR A 702 -7.57 10.85 27.71
C TYR A 702 -7.78 9.90 26.54
N GLY A 703 -7.74 8.59 26.81
CA GLY A 703 -7.87 7.53 25.80
C GLY A 703 -6.56 7.00 25.24
N ASP A 704 -5.41 7.63 25.55
CA ASP A 704 -4.11 7.05 25.24
C ASP A 704 -3.84 5.82 26.12
N THR A 705 -3.10 4.85 25.59
CA THR A 705 -2.76 3.61 26.30
C THR A 705 -1.27 3.33 26.18
N ILE A 706 -0.58 3.17 27.30
CA ILE A 706 0.84 2.81 27.34
C ILE A 706 1.01 1.57 28.21
N LEU A 707 1.30 0.43 27.58
CA LEU A 707 1.72 -0.82 28.24
C LEU A 707 3.14 -1.14 27.75
N SER A 708 4.15 -0.70 28.49
CA SER A 708 5.57 -0.92 28.14
C SER A 708 6.28 -1.73 29.24
N ASN A 709 7.19 -2.60 28.81
CA ASN A 709 8.05 -3.40 29.67
C ASN A 709 9.50 -2.97 29.43
N SER A 710 9.96 -1.91 30.11
CA SER A 710 11.39 -1.60 30.11
C SER A 710 11.83 -0.98 31.45
N SER A 711 12.97 -1.43 31.95
CA SER A 711 13.61 -0.91 33.17
C SER A 711 14.12 0.53 33.00
N LEU A 712 14.28 1.01 31.76
CA LEU A 712 14.77 2.35 31.43
C LEU A 712 13.66 3.41 31.34
N SER A 713 12.41 3.02 31.07
CA SER A 713 11.25 3.93 31.03
C SER A 713 10.86 4.49 32.40
N ASN A 714 11.41 3.93 33.49
CA ASN A 714 11.00 4.23 34.86
C ASN A 714 11.61 5.55 35.42
N ARG A 715 12.66 6.11 34.79
CA ARG A 715 13.38 7.27 35.36
C ARG A 715 12.74 8.64 35.12
N TYR A 716 11.79 8.80 34.18
CA TYR A 716 11.39 10.14 33.71
C TYR A 716 9.90 10.33 33.38
N PHE A 717 8.98 9.53 33.93
CA PHE A 717 7.54 9.68 33.66
C PHE A 717 6.84 10.58 34.69
N ARG A 718 6.31 11.73 34.25
CA ARG A 718 5.45 12.63 35.03
C ARG A 718 4.24 13.00 34.17
N THR A 719 3.00 12.68 34.58
CA THR A 719 1.79 13.09 33.84
C THR A 719 1.05 14.23 34.54
N PRO A 720 0.53 15.21 33.77
CA PRO A 720 -0.31 16.28 34.30
C PRO A 720 -1.82 15.95 34.37
N TYR A 721 -2.28 14.84 33.77
CA TYR A 721 -3.70 14.46 33.74
C TYR A 721 -3.92 12.98 34.03
N ASN A 722 -5.08 12.70 34.64
CA ASN A 722 -5.47 11.45 35.27
C ASN A 722 -5.44 10.24 34.32
N GLU A 723 -4.93 9.13 34.85
CA GLU A 723 -4.95 7.75 34.34
C GLU A 723 -3.81 7.35 33.38
N ALA A 724 -2.76 6.75 33.95
CA ALA A 724 -1.84 5.85 33.24
C ALA A 724 -2.04 4.44 33.81
N ARG A 725 -2.02 3.41 32.97
CA ARG A 725 -2.12 2.00 33.40
C ARG A 725 -0.78 1.32 33.17
N PHE A 726 -0.08 0.98 34.24
CA PHE A 726 1.15 0.19 34.16
C PHE A 726 0.86 -1.27 34.53
N LEU A 727 1.26 -2.21 33.66
CA LEU A 727 1.26 -3.64 33.96
C LEU A 727 2.70 -4.10 34.22
N SER A 728 2.92 -4.50 35.47
CA SER A 728 3.97 -5.37 36.04
C SER A 728 5.43 -5.12 35.63
N ASP A 729 6.22 -4.73 36.63
CA ASP A 729 7.65 -5.03 36.68
C ASP A 729 7.86 -6.54 36.95
N VAL A 730 8.87 -7.11 36.30
CA VAL A 730 9.41 -8.45 36.58
C VAL A 730 10.73 -8.26 37.32
N GLN A 731 10.70 -7.59 38.47
CA GLN A 731 11.71 -7.76 39.51
C GLN A 731 11.04 -7.72 40.90
N ALA A 732 11.08 -8.87 41.58
CA ALA A 732 10.73 -9.11 42.98
C ALA A 732 9.25 -8.89 43.43
N THR A 733 8.50 -9.99 43.45
CA THR A 733 7.40 -10.30 44.41
C THR A 733 6.14 -9.42 44.51
N THR A 734 6.01 -8.29 43.80
CA THR A 734 4.76 -7.50 43.81
C THR A 734 4.36 -6.99 42.42
N SER A 735 3.11 -7.24 42.01
CA SER A 735 2.50 -6.54 40.87
C SER A 735 1.88 -5.25 41.38
N ARG A 736 2.27 -4.10 40.79
CA ARG A 736 1.78 -2.78 41.15
C ARG A 736 1.00 -2.15 39.98
N ILE A 737 -0.10 -1.48 40.31
CA ILE A 737 -0.81 -0.57 39.40
C ILE A 737 -0.66 0.84 39.97
N TYR A 738 -0.04 1.73 39.21
CA TYR A 738 0.06 3.15 39.54
C TYR A 738 -1.07 3.91 38.87
N LEU A 739 -1.89 4.62 39.65
CA LEU A 739 -2.91 5.54 39.16
C LEU A 739 -2.56 6.95 39.70
N GLY A 740 -1.67 7.68 39.01
CA GLY A 740 -1.25 9.04 39.39
C GLY A 740 0.27 9.26 39.35
N TYR A 741 0.73 10.44 39.82
CA TYR A 741 2.11 10.92 39.78
C TYR A 741 2.85 10.68 41.11
N ASP A 742 4.01 10.03 41.09
CA ASP A 742 4.80 9.64 42.29
C ASP A 742 5.30 10.82 43.13
N ALA A 743 5.35 12.05 42.58
CA ALA A 743 5.77 13.23 43.33
C ALA A 743 4.64 14.27 43.56
N ASN A 744 3.36 13.88 43.40
CA ASN A 744 2.21 14.63 43.94
C ASN A 744 1.51 13.84 45.04
N PRO A 745 0.81 14.52 45.97
CA PRO A 745 -0.05 13.92 46.96
C PRO A 745 -1.38 13.48 46.36
N THR A 746 -1.42 12.86 45.17
CA THR A 746 -2.63 12.25 44.59
C THR A 746 -2.43 10.85 43.99
N ALA A 747 -1.27 10.21 44.14
CA ALA A 747 -1.06 8.86 43.63
C ALA A 747 -1.88 7.82 44.41
N VAL A 748 -2.56 6.93 43.68
CA VAL A 748 -3.14 5.70 44.23
C VAL A 748 -2.28 4.51 43.80
N THR A 749 -1.67 3.83 44.76
CA THR A 749 -0.93 2.59 44.53
C THR A 749 -1.80 1.40 44.93
N ILE A 750 -2.05 0.49 43.99
CA ILE A 750 -2.69 -0.80 44.28
C ILE A 750 -1.65 -1.89 44.14
N SER A 751 -1.43 -2.65 45.22
CA SER A 751 -0.48 -3.75 45.23
C SER A 751 -1.01 -4.98 45.96
N ARG A 752 -0.57 -6.14 45.51
CA ARG A 752 -0.78 -7.40 46.23
C ARG A 752 0.34 -7.57 47.25
N SER A 753 -0.04 -7.68 48.53
CA SER A 753 0.89 -8.05 49.60
C SER A 753 1.30 -9.52 49.50
N PRO A 754 2.51 -9.91 49.95
CA PRO A 754 2.90 -11.31 50.16
C PRO A 754 1.85 -12.14 50.93
N SER A 755 1.04 -11.50 51.79
CA SER A 755 0.04 -12.14 52.63
C SER A 755 -1.36 -12.25 52.01
N ASN A 756 -1.51 -12.19 50.67
CA ASN A 756 -2.79 -12.18 49.94
C ASN A 756 -3.70 -10.98 50.23
N SER A 757 -3.23 -9.91 50.89
CA SER A 757 -4.03 -8.70 51.12
C SER A 757 -3.90 -7.69 49.98
N LEU A 758 -4.94 -6.87 49.81
CA LEU A 758 -4.96 -5.71 48.91
C LEU A 758 -4.44 -4.48 49.66
N LEU A 759 -3.29 -3.97 49.24
CA LEU A 759 -2.72 -2.73 49.77
C LEU A 759 -3.13 -1.58 48.84
N ILE A 760 -3.83 -0.60 49.40
CA ILE A 760 -4.21 0.65 48.73
C ILE A 760 -3.53 1.79 49.48
N ALA A 761 -2.54 2.43 48.86
CA ALA A 761 -1.94 3.65 49.39
C ALA A 761 -2.57 4.85 48.68
N THR A 762 -3.14 5.78 49.44
CA THR A 762 -3.60 7.08 48.93
C THR A 762 -3.00 8.18 49.79
N SER A 763 -2.70 9.30 49.15
CA SER A 763 -2.11 10.50 49.74
C SER A 763 -3.15 11.49 50.28
N ASN A 764 -4.44 11.15 50.19
CA ASN A 764 -5.54 11.98 50.64
C ASN A 764 -6.62 11.10 51.30
N ALA A 765 -7.74 10.83 50.63
CA ALA A 765 -8.82 10.03 51.18
C ALA A 765 -8.92 8.63 50.53
N PHE A 766 -9.53 7.69 51.23
CA PHE A 766 -9.99 6.40 50.72
C PHE A 766 -11.51 6.29 50.96
N SER A 767 -12.29 5.87 49.97
CA SER A 767 -13.74 5.71 50.10
C SER A 767 -14.21 4.44 49.40
N VAL A 768 -15.08 3.67 50.05
CA VAL A 768 -15.79 2.53 49.48
C VAL A 768 -17.22 2.96 49.16
N LEU A 769 -17.62 2.85 47.89
CA LEU A 769 -18.96 3.22 47.42
C LEU A 769 -19.71 1.96 46.96
N ASN A 770 -21.04 1.98 47.07
CA ASN A 770 -21.88 1.00 46.38
C ASN A 770 -21.99 1.34 44.87
N THR A 771 -22.59 0.44 44.08
CA THR A 771 -22.75 0.61 42.62
C THR A 771 -23.60 1.82 42.22
N SER A 772 -24.39 2.36 43.14
CA SER A 772 -25.22 3.54 42.94
C SER A 772 -24.51 4.84 43.33
N GLY A 773 -23.23 4.79 43.73
CA GLY A 773 -22.42 5.95 44.11
C GLY A 773 -22.59 6.42 45.55
N THR A 774 -23.20 5.62 46.44
CA THR A 774 -23.32 5.96 47.87
C THR A 774 -22.09 5.48 48.64
N THR A 775 -21.45 6.37 49.42
CA THR A 775 -20.33 6.00 50.30
C THR A 775 -20.81 5.12 51.45
N LEU A 776 -20.13 4.00 51.68
CA LEU A 776 -20.37 3.07 52.79
C LEU A 776 -19.36 3.28 53.92
N PHE A 777 -18.10 3.48 53.55
CA PHE A 777 -16.97 3.67 54.46
C PHE A 777 -15.97 4.65 53.83
N SER A 778 -15.37 5.51 54.64
CA SER A 778 -14.25 6.33 54.19
C SER A 778 -13.20 6.57 55.27
N ILE A 779 -11.99 6.83 54.81
CA ILE A 779 -10.87 7.39 55.57
C ILE A 779 -10.53 8.72 54.87
N PRO A 780 -10.99 9.88 55.36
CA PRO A 780 -10.60 11.17 54.79
C PRO A 780 -9.12 11.45 55.10
N ALA A 781 -8.54 12.49 54.47
CA ALA A 781 -7.15 12.91 54.72
C ALA A 781 -6.78 13.14 56.19
N THR A 782 -7.77 13.32 57.07
CA THR A 782 -7.56 13.42 58.52
C THR A 782 -7.26 12.08 59.20
N GLY A 783 -7.33 10.96 58.49
CA GLY A 783 -7.06 9.61 59.00
C GLY A 783 -8.21 8.98 59.79
N ASN A 784 -9.38 9.62 59.85
CA ASN A 784 -10.52 9.15 60.63
C ASN A 784 -11.27 8.01 59.93
N ALA A 785 -11.58 6.92 60.63
CA ALA A 785 -12.56 5.95 60.13
C ALA A 785 -13.97 6.56 60.19
N VAL A 786 -14.61 6.76 59.04
CA VAL A 786 -15.97 7.33 58.92
C VAL A 786 -16.91 6.27 58.37
N PHE A 787 -17.97 6.00 59.13
CA PHE A 787 -19.06 5.09 58.76
C PHE A 787 -20.30 5.90 58.37
N TYR A 788 -20.89 5.59 57.22
CA TYR A 788 -22.15 6.21 56.77
C TYR A 788 -23.39 5.41 57.22
N GLY A 789 -23.18 4.35 57.99
CA GLY A 789 -24.19 3.53 58.64
C GLY A 789 -23.70 3.04 60.00
N ASN A 790 -24.34 2.00 60.54
CA ASN A 790 -23.96 1.42 61.83
C ASN A 790 -22.62 0.67 61.73
N ALA A 791 -21.76 0.82 62.74
CA ALA A 791 -20.67 -0.11 63.00
C ALA A 791 -21.19 -1.22 63.94
N TYR A 792 -21.25 -2.46 63.46
CA TYR A 792 -21.72 -3.61 64.22
C TYR A 792 -20.81 -4.84 63.94
N PRO A 793 -20.67 -5.76 64.92
CA PRO A 793 -19.92 -7.00 64.70
C PRO A 793 -20.65 -7.92 63.71
N ASN A 794 -19.91 -8.72 62.96
CA ASN A 794 -20.52 -9.71 62.05
C ASN A 794 -21.17 -10.89 62.79
N ALA A 795 -20.80 -11.14 64.05
CA ALA A 795 -21.37 -12.16 64.92
C ALA A 795 -21.81 -11.53 66.25
N ASP A 796 -23.02 -11.89 66.69
CA ASP A 796 -23.61 -11.39 67.93
C ASP A 796 -22.79 -11.84 69.15
N ASN A 797 -22.53 -10.91 70.08
CA ASN A 797 -21.78 -11.11 71.33
C ASN A 797 -20.40 -11.82 71.21
N ALA A 798 -19.73 -11.75 70.05
CA ALA A 798 -18.45 -12.45 69.82
C ALA A 798 -17.22 -11.53 69.83
N HIS A 799 -17.40 -10.22 69.75
CA HIS A 799 -16.32 -9.25 69.54
C HIS A 799 -16.41 -8.07 70.50
N SER A 800 -15.24 -7.63 70.99
CA SER A 800 -15.08 -6.44 71.84
C SER A 800 -14.73 -5.20 71.02
N ILE A 801 -15.12 -4.01 71.51
CA ILE A 801 -14.63 -2.73 70.97
C ILE A 801 -13.44 -2.29 71.82
N GLY A 802 -12.23 -2.44 71.27
CA GLY A 802 -10.96 -2.26 71.99
C GLY A 802 -10.52 -3.54 72.73
N GLN A 803 -9.31 -3.49 73.29
CA GLN A 803 -8.73 -4.57 74.10
C GLN A 803 -7.96 -4.00 75.30
N ALA A 804 -7.64 -4.83 76.31
CA ALA A 804 -7.01 -4.39 77.55
C ALA A 804 -5.77 -3.51 77.34
N SER A 805 -4.98 -3.85 76.32
CA SER A 805 -3.75 -3.15 75.97
C SER A 805 -4.00 -2.00 74.96
N ASN A 806 -5.07 -2.01 74.15
CA ASN A 806 -5.43 -0.96 73.19
C ASN A 806 -6.85 -0.44 73.49
N ARG A 807 -6.92 0.43 74.50
CA ARG A 807 -8.17 1.00 75.00
C ARG A 807 -8.49 2.30 74.29
N PHE A 808 -9.76 2.52 73.98
CA PHE A 808 -10.25 3.84 73.58
C PHE A 808 -10.11 4.81 74.75
N SER A 809 -9.59 6.01 74.48
CA SER A 809 -9.45 7.04 75.53
C SER A 809 -10.80 7.62 75.96
N VAL A 810 -11.72 7.81 75.00
CA VAL A 810 -13.06 8.38 75.21
C VAL A 810 -14.03 7.80 74.16
N VAL A 811 -15.29 7.62 74.55
CA VAL A 811 -16.41 7.36 73.63
C VAL A 811 -17.40 8.53 73.72
N TYR A 812 -17.60 9.25 72.62
CA TYR A 812 -18.62 10.29 72.51
C TYR A 812 -19.91 9.71 71.92
N ALA A 813 -20.98 9.65 72.71
CA ALA A 813 -22.29 9.13 72.29
C ALA A 813 -23.42 10.09 72.70
N ALA A 814 -24.47 10.18 71.88
CA ALA A 814 -25.63 11.04 72.16
C ALA A 814 -26.54 10.46 73.26
N THR A 815 -26.61 9.12 73.36
CA THR A 815 -27.34 8.39 74.40
C THR A 815 -26.40 7.43 75.11
N SER A 816 -26.77 7.00 76.32
CA SER A 816 -26.02 5.99 77.07
C SER A 816 -26.00 4.63 76.36
N THR A 817 -25.00 3.80 76.68
CA THR A 817 -24.86 2.44 76.14
C THR A 817 -26.04 1.56 76.54
N ILE A 818 -26.64 0.88 75.56
CA ILE A 818 -27.69 -0.13 75.79
C ILE A 818 -27.00 -1.46 76.14
N ASN A 819 -27.33 -2.01 77.31
CA ASN A 819 -26.88 -3.34 77.74
C ASN A 819 -28.08 -4.27 77.81
N THR A 820 -28.06 -5.40 77.07
CA THR A 820 -29.13 -6.40 77.11
C THR A 820 -29.27 -6.95 78.53
N SER A 821 -30.46 -6.82 79.12
CA SER A 821 -30.77 -7.24 80.49
C SER A 821 -32.08 -8.02 80.53
N ASP A 822 -32.30 -8.87 79.53
CA ASP A 822 -33.47 -9.75 79.44
C ASP A 822 -33.40 -10.85 80.51
N ALA A 823 -34.49 -11.06 81.24
CA ALA A 823 -34.57 -12.08 82.28
C ALA A 823 -34.50 -13.51 81.71
N MET A 824 -34.96 -13.72 80.47
CA MET A 824 -34.89 -15.02 79.78
C MET A 824 -33.45 -15.46 79.48
N LEU A 825 -32.50 -14.53 79.54
CA LEU A 825 -31.08 -14.76 79.32
C LEU A 825 -30.27 -14.84 80.63
N LYS A 826 -30.93 -14.89 81.80
CA LYS A 826 -30.28 -14.84 83.11
C LYS A 826 -30.65 -16.02 84.00
N ALA A 827 -29.71 -16.37 84.87
CA ALA A 827 -29.90 -17.34 85.95
C ALA A 827 -29.70 -16.66 87.33
N LEU A 828 -30.34 -17.24 88.34
CA LEU A 828 -30.17 -16.89 89.75
C LEU A 828 -28.81 -17.38 90.27
N ARG A 829 -28.48 -17.00 91.51
CA ARG A 829 -27.20 -17.37 92.16
C ARG A 829 -26.96 -18.88 92.23
N ASP A 830 -28.01 -19.69 92.30
CA ASP A 830 -27.94 -21.15 92.33
C ASP A 830 -27.93 -21.81 90.95
N GLY A 831 -27.94 -21.00 89.87
CA GLY A 831 -27.96 -21.45 88.49
C GLY A 831 -29.36 -21.74 87.92
N SER A 832 -30.42 -21.60 88.70
CA SER A 832 -31.80 -21.75 88.21
C SER A 832 -32.22 -20.56 87.33
N PRO A 833 -33.14 -20.72 86.34
CA PRO A 833 -33.59 -19.61 85.50
C PRO A 833 -34.38 -18.57 86.32
N VAL A 834 -34.35 -17.30 85.90
CA VAL A 834 -35.25 -16.29 86.46
C VAL A 834 -36.70 -16.71 86.16
N ASN A 835 -37.55 -16.71 87.19
CA ASN A 835 -38.94 -17.14 87.08
C ASN A 835 -39.85 -16.06 86.47
N GLU A 836 -41.13 -16.37 86.27
CA GLU A 836 -42.13 -15.46 85.70
C GLU A 836 -42.42 -14.21 86.55
N ASP A 837 -41.93 -14.17 87.79
CA ASP A 837 -42.02 -13.00 88.68
C ASP A 837 -40.89 -11.98 88.42
N TRP A 838 -39.96 -12.29 87.50
CA TRP A 838 -38.84 -11.43 87.07
C TRP A 838 -37.89 -11.03 88.19
N GLN A 839 -37.87 -11.78 89.30
CA GLN A 839 -37.06 -11.48 90.48
C GLN A 839 -35.65 -12.08 90.38
N VAL A 840 -34.64 -11.31 90.77
CA VAL A 840 -33.25 -11.78 90.92
C VAL A 840 -32.90 -11.98 92.39
N SER A 841 -31.86 -12.79 92.68
CA SER A 841 -31.41 -13.05 94.05
C SER A 841 -31.03 -11.74 94.77
N SER A 842 -31.52 -11.57 96.01
CA SER A 842 -31.11 -10.45 96.86
C SER A 842 -29.63 -10.54 97.24
N LEU A 843 -29.01 -9.39 97.53
CA LEU A 843 -27.69 -9.35 98.14
C LEU A 843 -27.75 -9.89 99.58
N THR A 844 -26.73 -10.66 99.96
CA THR A 844 -26.51 -11.17 101.31
C THR A 844 -26.07 -10.06 102.26
N ASP A 845 -26.13 -10.33 103.57
CA ASP A 845 -25.68 -9.37 104.58
C ASP A 845 -24.20 -8.99 104.42
N ALA A 846 -23.34 -9.93 104.04
CA ALA A 846 -21.93 -9.68 103.75
C ALA A 846 -21.75 -8.75 102.53
N GLU A 847 -22.51 -8.97 101.46
CA GLU A 847 -22.51 -8.11 100.27
C GLU A 847 -23.03 -6.70 100.59
N LEU A 848 -24.09 -6.59 101.39
CA LEU A 848 -24.64 -5.31 101.84
C LEU A 848 -23.65 -4.54 102.72
N ALA A 849 -22.95 -5.24 103.63
CA ALA A 849 -21.90 -4.65 104.46
C ALA A 849 -20.70 -4.17 103.64
N ALA A 850 -20.22 -4.98 102.68
CA ALA A 850 -19.17 -4.62 101.76
C ALA A 850 -19.56 -3.40 100.89
N SER A 851 -20.77 -3.41 100.34
CA SER A 851 -21.34 -2.29 99.57
C SER A 851 -21.33 -0.97 100.34
N ALA A 852 -21.80 -1.00 101.60
CA ALA A 852 -21.83 0.18 102.46
C ALA A 852 -20.42 0.71 102.79
N GLN A 853 -19.43 -0.17 102.92
CA GLN A 853 -18.04 0.22 103.14
C GLN A 853 -17.40 0.79 101.87
N ILE A 854 -17.58 0.13 100.72
CA ILE A 854 -17.08 0.61 99.41
C ILE A 854 -17.61 2.02 99.12
N ALA A 855 -18.89 2.29 99.42
CA ALA A 855 -19.49 3.60 99.18
C ALA A 855 -18.78 4.76 99.93
N LYS A 856 -18.13 4.48 101.07
CA LYS A 856 -17.38 5.47 101.85
C LYS A 856 -16.01 5.81 101.26
N GLU A 857 -15.49 4.96 100.39
CA GLU A 857 -14.17 5.10 99.79
C GLU A 857 -14.19 5.95 98.49
N ILE A 858 -15.37 6.38 98.03
CA ILE A 858 -15.51 7.20 96.83
C ILE A 858 -14.80 8.54 97.06
N GLY A 859 -13.78 8.81 96.24
CA GLY A 859 -12.94 9.99 96.36
C GLY A 859 -12.63 10.62 95.01
N VAL A 860 -11.58 11.45 94.99
CA VAL A 860 -11.07 12.07 93.77
C VAL A 860 -9.62 11.63 93.52
N PHE A 861 -9.27 11.41 92.26
CA PHE A 861 -7.91 11.09 91.84
C PHE A 861 -7.55 11.80 90.52
N LYS A 862 -6.25 11.87 90.22
CA LYS A 862 -5.74 12.29 88.89
C LYS A 862 -4.93 11.13 88.30
N PHE A 863 -5.03 10.90 86.99
CA PHE A 863 -4.14 9.93 86.34
C PHE A 863 -2.69 10.43 86.34
N LYS A 864 -1.74 9.57 86.70
CA LYS A 864 -0.32 9.92 86.78
C LYS A 864 0.22 10.48 85.46
N ASP A 865 -0.24 9.96 84.33
CA ASP A 865 0.16 10.44 82.99
C ASP A 865 -0.36 11.85 82.74
N ALA A 866 -1.62 12.12 83.06
CA ALA A 866 -2.19 13.46 82.94
C ALA A 866 -1.50 14.47 83.85
N VAL A 867 -1.10 14.08 85.07
CA VAL A 867 -0.32 14.93 85.99
C VAL A 867 1.08 15.21 85.42
N ARG A 868 1.75 14.19 84.87
CA ARG A 868 3.06 14.36 84.22
C ARG A 868 2.99 15.29 83.01
N GLU A 869 1.94 15.19 82.20
CA GLU A 869 1.77 15.97 80.97
C GLU A 869 1.27 17.40 81.23
N LYS A 870 0.28 17.56 82.12
CA LYS A 870 -0.51 18.81 82.28
C LYS A 870 -0.27 19.51 83.61
N GLY A 871 0.53 18.93 84.51
CA GLY A 871 0.78 19.46 85.84
C GLY A 871 -0.52 19.72 86.61
N GLU A 872 -0.66 20.92 87.15
CA GLU A 872 -1.85 21.33 87.91
C GLU A 872 -3.15 21.30 87.08
N ALA A 873 -3.07 21.48 85.76
CA ALA A 873 -4.23 21.47 84.86
C ALA A 873 -4.82 20.08 84.62
N ALA A 874 -4.20 19.01 85.14
CA ALA A 874 -4.78 17.67 85.14
C ALA A 874 -6.09 17.66 85.92
N ARG A 875 -7.15 17.15 85.29
CA ARG A 875 -8.52 17.13 85.84
C ARG A 875 -8.63 16.15 87.01
N LEU A 876 -9.49 16.49 87.97
CA LEU A 876 -9.92 15.56 89.02
C LEU A 876 -10.97 14.62 88.44
N HIS A 877 -10.75 13.33 88.61
CA HIS A 877 -11.70 12.27 88.31
C HIS A 877 -12.31 11.79 89.63
N VAL A 878 -13.62 11.53 89.66
CA VAL A 878 -14.31 10.96 90.83
C VAL A 878 -14.38 9.45 90.66
N GLY A 879 -14.02 8.69 91.68
CA GLY A 879 -14.11 7.23 91.62
C GLY A 879 -13.40 6.52 92.76
N LEU A 880 -13.03 5.27 92.49
CA LEU A 880 -12.47 4.29 93.43
C LEU A 880 -11.22 3.65 92.79
N THR A 881 -10.43 2.92 93.59
CA THR A 881 -9.39 2.02 93.07
C THR A 881 -9.85 0.57 93.19
N VAL A 882 -9.53 -0.26 92.19
CA VAL A 882 -9.97 -1.67 92.14
C VAL A 882 -9.40 -2.47 93.29
N GLN A 883 -8.11 -2.26 93.59
CA GLN A 883 -7.42 -2.94 94.68
C GLN A 883 -8.09 -2.67 96.04
N ARG A 884 -8.53 -1.43 96.30
CA ARG A 884 -9.22 -1.10 97.54
C ARG A 884 -10.57 -1.81 97.67
N VAL A 885 -11.29 -1.97 96.56
CA VAL A 885 -12.55 -2.72 96.54
C VAL A 885 -12.30 -4.22 96.75
N ILE A 886 -11.25 -4.79 96.15
CA ILE A 886 -10.80 -6.17 96.39
C ILE A 886 -10.55 -6.41 97.89
N GLU A 887 -9.76 -5.55 98.54
CA GLU A 887 -9.47 -5.65 99.98
C GLU A 887 -10.74 -5.65 100.84
N ILE A 888 -11.73 -4.81 100.51
CA ILE A 888 -12.98 -4.72 101.26
C ILE A 888 -13.82 -5.99 101.06
N MET A 889 -13.95 -6.47 99.83
CA MET A 889 -14.70 -7.69 99.53
C MET A 889 -14.11 -8.89 100.28
N GLU A 890 -12.78 -9.05 100.27
CA GLU A 890 -12.09 -10.12 101.00
C GLU A 890 -12.26 -10.01 102.52
N ALA A 891 -12.25 -8.80 103.07
CA ALA A 891 -12.49 -8.55 104.49
C ALA A 891 -13.91 -8.94 104.94
N HIS A 892 -14.89 -8.94 104.02
CA HIS A 892 -16.25 -9.44 104.24
C HIS A 892 -16.42 -10.91 103.78
N HIS A 893 -15.32 -11.63 103.54
CA HIS A 893 -15.30 -13.02 103.10
C HIS A 893 -16.00 -13.27 101.76
N LEU A 894 -15.99 -12.29 100.86
CA LEU A 894 -16.49 -12.39 99.49
C LEU A 894 -15.32 -12.62 98.53
N GLU A 895 -15.52 -13.48 97.53
CA GLU A 895 -14.54 -13.71 96.46
C GLU A 895 -14.69 -12.59 95.42
N PRO A 896 -13.70 -11.68 95.25
CA PRO A 896 -13.89 -10.48 94.45
C PRO A 896 -14.12 -10.73 92.95
N PHE A 897 -13.47 -11.74 92.36
CA PHE A 897 -13.53 -12.01 90.91
C PHE A 897 -14.77 -12.80 90.48
N ALA A 898 -15.56 -13.33 91.42
CA ALA A 898 -16.91 -13.86 91.18
C ALA A 898 -17.89 -12.73 90.78
N TYR A 899 -17.54 -11.47 91.05
CA TYR A 899 -18.34 -10.32 90.70
C TYR A 899 -17.79 -9.64 89.46
N SER A 900 -18.60 -9.61 88.39
CA SER A 900 -18.18 -9.09 87.09
C SER A 900 -17.79 -7.61 87.07
N PHE A 901 -18.09 -6.85 88.12
CA PHE A 901 -17.69 -5.44 88.20
C PHE A 901 -16.21 -5.25 88.53
N ILE A 902 -15.48 -6.30 88.93
CA ILE A 902 -14.02 -6.32 89.08
C ILE A 902 -13.44 -7.12 87.91
N CYS A 903 -12.51 -6.54 87.17
CA CYS A 903 -11.85 -7.17 86.04
C CYS A 903 -10.33 -7.11 86.20
N PHE A 904 -9.65 -8.16 85.77
CA PHE A 904 -8.20 -8.24 85.66
C PHE A 904 -7.85 -8.80 84.29
N ASP A 905 -7.00 -8.07 83.56
CA ASP A 905 -6.50 -8.48 82.25
C ASP A 905 -4.97 -8.40 82.26
N GLU A 906 -4.32 -9.40 81.67
CA GLU A 906 -2.87 -9.44 81.45
C GLU A 906 -2.55 -9.68 79.97
N TRP A 907 -1.43 -9.14 79.52
CA TRP A 907 -0.95 -9.31 78.15
C TRP A 907 0.56 -9.55 78.11
N ASN A 908 0.99 -10.37 77.15
CA ASN A 908 2.39 -10.66 76.89
C ASN A 908 3.08 -9.48 76.20
N ALA A 909 4.42 -9.49 76.22
CA ALA A 909 5.19 -8.57 75.40
C ALA A 909 4.95 -8.89 73.92
N GLU A 910 4.80 -7.86 73.10
CA GLU A 910 4.69 -8.01 71.64
C GLU A 910 6.10 -7.92 71.03
N GLU A 911 6.42 -8.87 70.13
CA GLU A 911 7.70 -8.91 69.42
C GLU A 911 7.79 -7.80 68.34
N GLU A 912 9.03 -7.39 68.06
CA GLU A 912 9.34 -6.33 67.10
C GLU A 912 9.08 -6.78 65.66
N VAL A 913 8.22 -6.06 64.93
CA VAL A 913 8.13 -6.18 63.46
C VAL A 913 9.05 -5.14 62.84
N ARG A 914 10.12 -5.62 62.20
CA ARG A 914 11.12 -4.82 61.49
C ARG A 914 10.69 -4.69 60.02
N ASP A 915 10.57 -3.47 59.52
CA ASP A 915 10.33 -3.20 58.11
C ASP A 915 11.49 -2.39 57.53
N ILE A 916 11.75 -2.51 56.23
CA ILE A 916 12.89 -1.86 55.58
C ILE A 916 12.39 -0.69 54.74
N ILE A 917 12.79 0.53 55.11
CA ILE A 917 12.51 1.75 54.33
C ILE A 917 13.79 2.15 53.59
N GLU A 918 13.66 2.38 52.27
CA GLU A 918 14.74 2.85 51.41
C GLU A 918 14.80 4.39 51.43
N GLU A 919 15.97 4.93 51.81
CA GLU A 919 16.25 6.37 51.72
C GLU A 919 17.40 6.59 50.71
N HIS A 920 17.12 7.36 49.65
CA HIS A 920 18.13 7.78 48.68
C HIS A 920 18.82 9.03 49.18
N VAL A 921 20.15 9.03 49.17
CA VAL A 921 20.95 10.19 49.54
C VAL A 921 21.71 10.69 48.32
N ASP A 922 21.36 11.91 47.89
CA ASP A 922 21.88 12.53 46.66
C ASP A 922 23.32 13.04 46.81
N ASP A 923 23.74 13.40 48.03
CA ASP A 923 25.09 13.87 48.35
C ASP A 923 25.82 12.83 49.24
N GLY A 924 26.99 12.36 48.82
CA GLY A 924 27.73 11.30 49.52
C GLY A 924 27.86 11.52 51.03
N ILE A 925 27.57 10.48 51.83
CA ILE A 925 27.62 10.52 53.31
C ILE A 925 28.92 9.90 53.83
N THR A 926 29.52 10.55 54.84
CA THR A 926 30.62 9.96 55.64
C THR A 926 30.03 8.98 56.67
N VAL A 927 30.55 7.75 56.72
CA VAL A 927 30.05 6.65 57.57
C VAL A 927 29.87 7.06 59.05
N GLY A 928 30.74 7.93 59.58
CA GLY A 928 30.65 8.42 60.96
C GLY A 928 29.45 9.32 61.31
N LYS A 929 28.59 9.68 60.35
CA LYS A 929 27.34 10.44 60.60
C LYS A 929 26.07 9.58 60.64
N LEU A 930 26.18 8.27 60.40
CA LEU A 930 25.04 7.35 60.41
C LEU A 930 24.80 6.80 61.83
N PRO A 931 23.53 6.64 62.27
CA PRO A 931 23.21 5.96 63.53
C PRO A 931 23.65 4.48 63.51
N ASP A 932 23.98 3.91 64.67
CA ASP A 932 24.27 2.48 64.81
C ASP A 932 23.09 1.61 64.32
N GLY A 933 23.37 0.52 63.58
CA GLY A 933 22.37 -0.44 63.09
C GLY A 933 21.83 -0.21 61.68
N VAL A 934 22.34 0.77 60.93
CA VAL A 934 21.99 0.99 59.51
C VAL A 934 22.58 -0.12 58.63
N LEU A 935 21.77 -0.63 57.68
CA LEU A 935 22.19 -1.58 56.65
C LEU A 935 22.55 -0.81 55.38
N LEU A 936 23.77 -1.01 54.87
CA LEU A 936 24.23 -0.43 53.61
C LEU A 936 24.23 -1.52 52.55
N ARG A 937 23.55 -1.28 51.42
CA ARG A 937 23.67 -2.15 50.24
C ARG A 937 24.69 -1.55 49.30
N LEU A 938 25.80 -2.26 49.11
CA LEU A 938 26.87 -1.86 48.20
C LEU A 938 26.49 -2.21 46.73
N ASP A 939 27.20 -1.64 45.76
CA ASP A 939 26.94 -1.80 44.33
C ASP A 939 27.01 -3.27 43.85
N ASP A 940 27.70 -4.14 44.59
CA ASP A 940 27.79 -5.58 44.34
C ASP A 940 26.62 -6.38 44.94
N GLY A 941 25.66 -5.69 45.59
CA GLY A 941 24.50 -6.27 46.23
C GLY A 941 24.76 -6.79 47.65
N GLN A 942 25.98 -6.66 48.19
CA GLN A 942 26.29 -7.06 49.55
C GLN A 942 25.63 -6.11 50.55
N ILE A 943 24.97 -6.69 51.56
CA ILE A 943 24.37 -5.94 52.68
C ILE A 943 25.36 -5.97 53.85
N VAL A 944 25.75 -4.79 54.32
CA VAL A 944 26.72 -4.62 55.42
C VAL A 944 26.04 -3.92 56.59
N THR A 945 26.16 -4.49 57.80
CA THR A 945 25.62 -3.94 59.05
C THR A 945 26.73 -3.24 59.83
N LEU A 946 26.54 -1.97 60.21
CA LEU A 946 27.45 -1.30 61.15
C LEU A 946 27.15 -1.78 62.58
N PRO A 947 28.15 -2.20 63.38
CA PRO A 947 29.55 -1.77 63.35
C PRO A 947 30.58 -2.83 62.92
N ASP A 948 30.20 -3.90 62.23
CA ASP A 948 31.12 -5.03 61.96
C ASP A 948 31.99 -4.88 60.68
N ALA A 949 31.97 -3.70 60.06
CA ALA A 949 32.82 -3.38 58.92
C ALA A 949 34.19 -2.85 59.38
N ARG A 950 35.27 -3.49 58.92
CA ARG A 950 36.66 -2.98 58.95
C ARG A 950 36.86 -1.73 58.04
N LEU A 951 35.86 -0.87 57.91
CA LEU A 951 35.93 0.36 57.12
C LEU A 951 36.29 1.53 58.05
N PRO A 952 37.32 2.33 57.74
CA PRO A 952 37.69 3.49 58.54
C PRO A 952 36.51 4.48 58.67
N ILE A 953 36.38 5.12 59.83
CA ILE A 953 35.32 6.10 60.19
C ILE A 953 35.18 7.28 59.20
N ASP A 954 36.17 7.49 58.33
CA ASP A 954 36.22 8.57 57.35
C ASP A 954 35.98 8.12 55.89
N HIS A 955 35.51 6.89 55.65
CA HIS A 955 35.22 6.42 54.30
C HIS A 955 33.98 7.12 53.73
N LEU A 956 34.12 7.77 52.56
CA LEU A 956 33.03 8.42 51.86
C LEU A 956 32.28 7.39 51.03
N VAL A 957 30.99 7.23 51.31
CA VAL A 957 30.10 6.39 50.50
C VAL A 957 29.70 7.20 49.25
N PRO A 958 29.81 6.64 48.01
CA PRO A 958 29.56 7.38 46.78
C PRO A 958 28.13 7.97 46.70
N PRO A 959 27.93 9.06 45.94
CA PRO A 959 26.59 9.57 45.61
C PRO A 959 25.71 8.48 44.97
N ASN A 960 24.41 8.44 45.29
CA ASN A 960 23.41 7.42 44.89
C ASN A 960 23.45 6.08 45.63
N THR A 961 24.07 6.01 46.80
CA THR A 961 24.02 4.78 47.61
C THR A 961 22.69 4.67 48.35
N VAL A 962 22.03 3.51 48.27
CA VAL A 962 20.75 3.24 48.95
C VAL A 962 21.02 2.91 50.41
N VAL A 963 20.50 3.76 51.31
CA VAL A 963 20.53 3.50 52.74
C VAL A 963 19.28 2.73 53.11
N LEU A 964 19.45 1.47 53.55
CA LEU A 964 18.36 0.65 54.06
C LEU A 964 18.22 0.96 55.55
N LYS A 965 17.17 1.70 55.89
CA LYS A 965 16.85 1.96 57.28
C LYS A 965 15.85 0.91 57.73
N GLU A 966 16.29 0.06 58.63
CA GLU A 966 15.36 -0.78 59.39
C GLU A 966 14.55 0.17 60.28
N VAL A 967 13.27 0.33 59.96
CA VAL A 967 12.36 1.18 60.73
C VAL A 967 11.49 0.29 61.57
N VAL A 968 11.62 0.49 62.88
CA VAL A 968 10.75 -0.13 63.88
C VAL A 968 9.39 0.54 63.76
N ILE A 969 8.41 -0.12 63.16
CA ILE A 969 7.09 0.48 62.91
C ILE A 969 6.22 0.52 64.18
N HIS A 970 6.58 -0.22 65.24
CA HIS A 970 5.88 -0.15 66.52
C HIS A 970 6.84 -0.11 67.72
N PRO A 971 6.64 0.80 68.70
CA PRO A 971 7.39 0.73 69.95
C PRO A 971 7.08 -0.60 70.66
N THR A 972 8.13 -1.25 71.19
CA THR A 972 8.01 -2.48 71.98
C THR A 972 7.07 -2.27 73.15
N LYS A 973 5.95 -3.00 73.17
CA LYS A 973 5.03 -2.99 74.30
C LYS A 973 5.44 -4.07 75.28
N ALA A 974 5.90 -3.65 76.46
CA ALA A 974 6.23 -4.59 77.53
C ALA A 974 4.99 -5.37 78.00
N ALA A 975 5.21 -6.60 78.44
CA ALA A 975 4.20 -7.37 79.16
C ALA A 975 3.66 -6.56 80.34
N GLY A 976 2.36 -6.67 80.59
CA GLY A 976 1.72 -5.88 81.64
C GLY A 976 0.35 -6.43 82.01
N SER A 977 -0.22 -5.85 83.06
CA SER A 977 -1.56 -6.16 83.52
C SER A 977 -2.28 -4.93 84.02
N VAL A 978 -3.61 -4.98 84.05
CA VAL A 978 -4.44 -3.88 84.52
C VAL A 978 -5.66 -4.42 85.26
N TYR A 979 -5.98 -3.76 86.37
CA TYR A 979 -7.26 -3.92 87.06
C TYR A 979 -8.23 -2.85 86.59
N SER A 980 -9.45 -3.24 86.26
CA SER A 980 -10.50 -2.35 85.75
C SER A 980 -11.84 -2.60 86.43
N PHE A 981 -12.70 -1.59 86.48
CA PHE A 981 -14.09 -1.75 86.90
C PHE A 981 -15.04 -1.86 85.70
N ARG A 982 -16.16 -2.57 85.88
CA ARG A 982 -17.39 -2.28 85.13
C ARG A 982 -18.26 -1.35 85.98
N ASP A 983 -18.12 -0.04 85.76
CA ASP A 983 -18.67 1.00 86.64
C ASP A 983 -20.18 0.85 86.91
N SER A 984 -20.97 0.48 85.90
CA SER A 984 -22.43 0.29 86.06
C SER A 984 -22.75 -0.81 87.08
N GLY A 985 -22.03 -1.93 87.06
CA GLY A 985 -22.24 -3.02 88.01
C GLY A 985 -21.86 -2.64 89.44
N LEU A 986 -20.74 -1.92 89.59
CA LEU A 986 -20.29 -1.40 90.89
C LEU A 986 -21.30 -0.38 91.46
N GLN A 987 -21.84 0.51 90.61
CA GLN A 987 -22.86 1.47 91.01
C GLN A 987 -24.14 0.78 91.48
N TYR A 988 -24.65 -0.24 90.78
CA TYR A 988 -25.82 -0.99 91.24
C TYR A 988 -25.58 -1.67 92.59
N PHE A 989 -24.38 -2.23 92.80
CA PHE A 989 -23.99 -2.84 94.07
C PHE A 989 -24.00 -1.82 95.21
N ILE A 990 -23.41 -0.63 94.99
CA ILE A 990 -23.40 0.48 95.94
C ILE A 990 -24.83 0.98 96.23
N LEU A 991 -25.64 1.21 95.19
CA LEU A 991 -27.01 1.70 95.29
C LEU A 991 -27.88 0.77 96.13
N ARG A 992 -27.76 -0.55 95.95
CA ARG A 992 -28.51 -1.53 96.75
C ARG A 992 -28.14 -1.46 98.24
N GLY A 993 -26.87 -1.24 98.58
CA GLY A 993 -26.44 -1.02 99.96
C GLY A 993 -26.92 0.30 100.56
N GLN A 994 -26.96 1.36 99.74
CA GLN A 994 -27.54 2.65 100.16
C GLN A 994 -29.05 2.53 100.42
N GLU A 995 -29.78 1.83 99.54
CA GLU A 995 -31.21 1.53 99.74
C GLU A 995 -31.41 0.80 101.07
N GLN A 996 -30.66 -0.28 101.35
CA GLN A 996 -30.80 -1.01 102.61
C GLN A 996 -30.55 -0.12 103.84
N ARG A 997 -29.58 0.78 103.75
CA ARG A 997 -29.29 1.74 104.82
C ARG A 997 -30.48 2.69 105.03
N LEU A 998 -31.10 3.17 103.95
CA LEU A 998 -32.30 4.00 104.02
C LEU A 998 -33.48 3.23 104.61
N SER A 999 -33.78 2.01 104.15
CA SER A 999 -34.88 1.19 104.70
C SER A 999 -34.65 0.90 106.20
N ASN A 1000 -33.41 0.66 106.62
CA ASN A 1000 -33.07 0.49 108.03
C ASN A 1000 -33.29 1.77 108.85
N MET A 1001 -32.98 2.94 108.28
CA MET A 1001 -33.25 4.23 108.91
C MET A 1001 -34.75 4.52 109.01
N GLU A 1002 -35.52 4.30 107.95
CA GLU A 1002 -36.98 4.45 107.91
C GLU A 1002 -37.63 3.58 108.99
N LYS A 1003 -37.23 2.30 109.06
CA LYS A 1003 -37.67 1.37 110.12
C LYS A 1003 -37.30 1.85 111.52
N HIS A 1004 -36.13 2.44 111.71
CA HIS A 1004 -35.70 2.99 113.00
C HIS A 1004 -36.47 4.26 113.40
N LEU A 1005 -36.93 5.03 112.41
CA LEU A 1005 -37.71 6.26 112.58
C LEU A 1005 -39.23 6.01 112.60
N GLY A 1006 -39.68 4.76 112.45
CA GLY A 1006 -41.10 4.39 112.45
C GLY A 1006 -41.86 4.79 111.17
N MET A 1007 -41.14 5.05 110.09
CA MET A 1007 -41.71 5.33 108.77
C MET A 1007 -41.81 3.99 108.04
N ASN A 1008 -43.04 3.53 107.78
CA ASN A 1008 -43.31 2.36 106.94
C ASN A 1008 -43.86 2.81 105.58
#